data_AF-G7UN14-F1
#
_entry.id   AF-G7UN14-F1
#
_cell.length_a   1.000
_cell.length_b   1.000
_cell.length_c   1.000
_cell.angle_alpha   90.00
_cell.angle_beta   90.00
_cell.angle_gamma   90.00
#
_symmetry.space_group_name_H-M   'P 1'
#
loop_
_entity.id
_entity.type
_entity.pdbx_description
1 polymer ?
#
loop_
_entity_poly.entity_id
_entity_poly.type
_entity_poly.pdbx_seq_one_letter_code
_entity_poly.pdbx_strand_id
1 'polypeptide(L)'
;MAFDPDALVARALSTLPPALVDAADPALHAALEKLVLASDFALQVLRRQPELVKYFQRDGSAPLPLPVLPAKAPEQWPALLRRYRSAESTRLVWRDVVDGADVDEILAGSTRLAETCLQRGLAALEGEFIARHGQVRDAQGQPVRLVVFGLGKLGGGELNFSSDVDLVYAYASGGQSDGPRPLAAEEYFARLGQRLARLLDETTAEGFCHRVDLRLRPYGNAGRVALSLAGMERYFQTEGRDWERYAWLKARAVAGDIAAGEAWLQTLRPFVYRRYLDFTALDGLRAMKAMITAEVARRELADDIKRGAGGIREIEFLVQALQLVHGGRDPRLRQRSLRAALDALVQARLLEPALAEGLRAAYRFLRLLENRLQMLRDAQTHTLPDNAGDALRIALSLGYTDVAQLRAAVQAQRAVVSAAFAPLMAAPADAHDHDELAPYRRMLDGEDAQAALARAGFHDAAQADVRLRDFLKAPGVAALSDVSRARLDRVLPAVLQAAVACGQPDAALQRSLALLQSILRRASYLALLDEAPGALTRLVDVVARSAWMAERVAQYPLLLDELLDARAAGPLPDRQALDAACAAALNEADPELALRRLNETRLAFGFRIALAALDVRQPPADSARQLAWLADAVCTVVLRMARSAVQAAHGRVAGGEFALIGYGSLGGEEMGFGSDLDLVFLFRAPAGASSDGPRPLDAARWHLRLAQKVVALLETMTGAGRLYAVDVRLRPDGAKGLLVSSLDSYADYQRHRAWTWEHQALVRARGVAGDDGLLDAFERIRADTLATPREPGKLREDVQHMRARMRAELDRSSAERFDLKQGAGGLVDLEFLLQALVLEHAARIPELITPENTRALLQAMAEHQVLSADTAAGLVQAHATLLAASLSCTLDQRPRLSAPTPAIAQARAQISAACRAHGLDFPQGRAGPR
;
A
#
# COMPACT_ATOMS: atom_id res chain seq x y z
N MET A 1 -49.71 -37.11 -2.95
CA MET A 1 -49.64 -37.34 -1.49
C MET A 1 -48.82 -36.21 -0.89
N ALA A 2 -49.36 -35.49 0.09
CA ALA A 2 -48.60 -34.48 0.82
C ALA A 2 -47.43 -35.18 1.54
N PHE A 3 -46.24 -34.58 1.50
CA PHE A 3 -45.09 -35.09 2.24
C PHE A 3 -45.34 -34.90 3.73
N ASP A 4 -45.26 -35.99 4.50
CA ASP A 4 -45.43 -36.00 5.96
C ASP A 4 -44.04 -36.15 6.62
N PRO A 5 -43.50 -35.08 7.22
CA PRO A 5 -42.19 -35.12 7.89
C PRO A 5 -42.15 -36.13 9.05
N ASP A 6 -43.24 -36.29 9.79
CA ASP A 6 -43.29 -37.16 10.98
C ASP A 6 -43.25 -38.63 10.56
N ALA A 7 -43.95 -38.99 9.47
CA ALA A 7 -43.86 -40.32 8.88
C ALA A 7 -42.45 -40.63 8.35
N LEU A 8 -41.75 -39.64 7.78
CA LEU A 8 -40.36 -39.82 7.34
C LEU A 8 -39.42 -40.03 8.54
N VAL A 9 -39.59 -39.24 9.59
CA VAL A 9 -38.79 -39.35 10.82
C VAL A 9 -38.99 -40.70 11.48
N ALA A 10 -40.24 -41.13 11.70
CA ALA A 10 -40.56 -42.43 12.28
C ALA A 10 -39.96 -43.59 11.47
N ARG A 11 -40.06 -43.53 10.13
CA ARG A 11 -39.48 -44.55 9.24
C ARG A 11 -37.95 -44.52 9.26
N ALA A 12 -37.33 -43.35 9.36
CA ALA A 12 -35.89 -43.25 9.40
C ALA A 12 -35.32 -43.74 10.73
N LEU A 13 -35.95 -43.42 11.86
CA LEU A 13 -35.54 -43.88 13.18
C LEU A 13 -35.67 -45.39 13.32
N SER A 14 -36.70 -46.03 12.74
CA SER A 14 -36.89 -47.49 12.82
C SER A 14 -35.77 -48.32 12.14
N THR A 15 -34.96 -47.68 11.30
CA THR A 15 -33.81 -48.32 10.65
C THR A 15 -32.51 -48.28 11.46
N LEU A 16 -32.49 -47.52 12.57
CA LEU A 16 -31.34 -47.48 13.46
C LEU A 16 -31.36 -48.71 14.39
N PRO A 17 -30.18 -49.16 14.86
CA PRO A 17 -30.10 -50.22 15.87
C PRO A 17 -31.01 -49.91 17.07
N PRO A 18 -31.80 -50.88 17.59
CA PRO A 18 -32.74 -50.65 18.69
C PRO A 18 -32.10 -50.02 19.93
N ALA A 19 -30.83 -50.34 20.20
CA ALA A 19 -30.04 -49.77 21.29
C ALA A 19 -29.78 -48.26 21.18
N LEU A 20 -30.06 -47.62 20.03
CA LEU A 20 -29.94 -46.18 19.80
C LEU A 20 -31.28 -45.45 19.81
N VAL A 21 -32.39 -46.18 19.70
CA VAL A 21 -33.75 -45.63 19.56
C VAL A 21 -34.57 -45.90 20.82
N ASP A 22 -33.95 -46.46 21.87
CA ASP A 22 -34.64 -46.80 23.10
C ASP A 22 -35.31 -45.54 23.69
N ALA A 23 -36.64 -45.59 23.82
CA ALA A 23 -37.51 -44.43 24.03
C ALA A 23 -37.39 -43.80 25.44
N ALA A 24 -36.36 -44.17 26.20
CA ALA A 24 -36.13 -43.73 27.57
C ALA A 24 -35.40 -42.37 27.67
N ASP A 25 -34.79 -41.86 26.60
CA ASP A 25 -34.13 -40.54 26.56
C ASP A 25 -34.82 -39.60 25.53
N PRO A 26 -35.78 -38.76 25.98
CA PRO A 26 -36.48 -37.82 25.11
C PRO A 26 -35.56 -36.78 24.45
N ALA A 27 -34.44 -36.42 25.08
CA ALA A 27 -33.51 -35.44 24.54
C ALA A 27 -32.72 -36.03 23.36
N LEU A 28 -32.30 -37.29 23.47
CA LEU A 28 -31.70 -38.02 22.36
C LEU A 28 -32.67 -38.18 21.20
N HIS A 29 -33.93 -38.53 21.49
CA HIS A 29 -34.94 -38.70 20.45
C HIS A 29 -35.09 -37.41 19.64
N ALA A 30 -35.33 -36.27 20.30
CA ALA A 30 -35.45 -34.97 19.64
C ALA A 30 -34.18 -34.58 18.85
N ALA A 31 -32.99 -34.92 19.34
CA ALA A 31 -31.75 -34.71 18.61
C ALA A 31 -31.68 -35.54 17.31
N LEU A 32 -32.08 -36.81 17.37
CA LEU A 32 -32.12 -37.69 16.21
C LEU A 32 -33.19 -37.26 15.18
N GLU A 33 -34.33 -36.72 15.62
CA GLU A 33 -35.34 -36.14 14.72
C GLU A 33 -34.76 -34.98 13.89
N LYS A 34 -34.08 -34.03 14.55
CA LYS A 34 -33.38 -32.92 13.87
C LYS A 34 -32.33 -33.44 12.89
N LEU A 35 -31.56 -34.46 13.30
CA LEU A 35 -30.54 -35.08 12.46
C LEU A 35 -31.12 -35.74 11.21
N VAL A 36 -32.23 -36.48 11.37
CA VAL A 36 -32.93 -37.13 10.26
C VAL A 36 -33.47 -36.11 9.27
N LEU A 37 -34.07 -35.02 9.76
CA LEU A 37 -34.56 -33.97 8.88
C LEU A 37 -33.42 -33.37 8.05
N ALA A 38 -32.25 -33.17 8.65
CA ALA A 38 -31.11 -32.52 8.01
C ALA A 38 -30.22 -33.44 7.14
N SER A 39 -30.08 -34.74 7.45
CA SER A 39 -29.02 -35.56 6.85
C SER A 39 -29.34 -37.05 6.73
N ASP A 40 -29.53 -37.53 5.50
CA ASP A 40 -29.52 -38.96 5.17
C ASP A 40 -28.11 -39.55 5.38
N PHE A 41 -27.07 -38.75 5.11
CA PHE A 41 -25.67 -39.14 5.28
C PHE A 41 -25.36 -39.51 6.75
N ALA A 42 -25.66 -38.62 7.69
CA ALA A 42 -25.41 -38.84 9.11
C ALA A 42 -26.13 -40.10 9.61
N LEU A 43 -27.38 -40.31 9.17
CA LEU A 43 -28.15 -41.51 9.50
C LEU A 43 -27.48 -42.79 9.00
N GLN A 44 -26.99 -42.80 7.77
CA GLN A 44 -26.27 -43.95 7.21
C GLN A 44 -24.97 -44.23 7.96
N VAL A 45 -24.25 -43.18 8.41
CA VAL A 45 -23.05 -43.35 9.22
C VAL A 45 -23.39 -43.92 10.59
N LEU A 46 -24.42 -43.43 11.28
CA LEU A 46 -24.86 -43.95 12.58
C LEU A 46 -25.34 -45.41 12.51
N ARG A 47 -25.91 -45.86 11.37
CA ARG A 47 -26.21 -47.29 11.18
C ARG A 47 -24.95 -48.16 11.12
N ARG A 48 -23.85 -47.63 10.58
CA ARG A 48 -22.56 -48.34 10.43
C ARG A 48 -21.65 -48.19 11.65
N GLN A 49 -21.79 -47.08 12.38
CA GLN A 49 -20.96 -46.68 13.53
C GLN A 49 -21.87 -46.22 14.69
N PRO A 50 -22.67 -47.12 15.28
CA PRO A 50 -23.66 -46.76 16.29
C PRO A 50 -23.05 -46.20 17.58
N GLU A 51 -21.79 -46.53 17.87
CA GLU A 51 -21.06 -46.03 19.04
C GLU A 51 -20.90 -44.50 19.06
N LEU A 52 -20.98 -43.83 17.91
CA LEU A 52 -20.81 -42.39 17.80
C LEU A 52 -21.87 -41.60 18.56
N VAL A 53 -23.10 -42.13 18.69
CA VAL A 53 -24.18 -41.47 19.43
C VAL A 53 -23.78 -41.19 20.88
N LYS A 54 -23.12 -42.14 21.53
CA LYS A 54 -22.64 -41.99 22.92
C LYS A 54 -21.58 -40.89 23.06
N TYR A 55 -20.75 -40.71 22.03
CA TYR A 55 -19.77 -39.62 22.00
C TYR A 55 -20.48 -38.27 21.89
N PHE A 56 -21.44 -38.15 20.98
CA PHE A 56 -22.14 -36.89 20.73
C PHE A 56 -23.04 -36.47 21.90
N GLN A 57 -23.69 -37.42 22.58
CA GLN A 57 -24.46 -37.16 23.80
C GLN A 57 -23.60 -36.65 24.96
N ARG A 58 -22.34 -37.09 25.05
CA ARG A 58 -21.44 -36.64 26.12
C ARG A 58 -20.91 -35.24 25.84
N ASP A 59 -20.39 -35.02 24.63
CA ASP A 59 -19.86 -33.74 24.17
C ASP A 59 -19.69 -33.74 22.64
N GLY A 60 -20.70 -33.29 21.89
CA GLY A 60 -20.62 -33.14 20.43
C GLY A 60 -19.57 -32.13 19.94
N SER A 61 -19.11 -31.23 20.83
CA SER A 61 -18.11 -30.21 20.51
C SER A 61 -16.70 -30.80 20.41
N ALA A 62 -16.39 -31.81 21.20
CA ALA A 62 -15.08 -32.46 21.25
C ALA A 62 -14.78 -33.26 19.96
N PRO A 63 -13.56 -33.15 19.39
CA PRO A 63 -13.16 -33.97 18.25
C PRO A 63 -13.01 -35.44 18.65
N LEU A 64 -13.34 -36.34 17.72
CA LEU A 64 -13.15 -37.78 17.87
C LEU A 64 -11.65 -38.14 17.90
N PRO A 65 -11.31 -39.30 18.48
CA PRO A 65 -9.94 -39.81 18.47
C PRO A 65 -9.39 -39.93 17.04
N LEU A 66 -8.15 -39.50 16.87
CA LEU A 66 -7.48 -39.52 15.56
C LEU A 66 -7.28 -40.95 15.05
N PRO A 67 -7.39 -41.18 13.73
CA PRO A 67 -7.19 -42.51 13.17
C PRO A 67 -5.71 -42.89 13.26
N VAL A 68 -5.44 -44.10 13.74
CA VAL A 68 -4.10 -44.69 13.72
C VAL A 68 -3.94 -45.43 12.39
N LEU A 69 -2.97 -45.04 11.58
CA LEU A 69 -2.65 -45.70 10.30
C LEU A 69 -1.45 -46.64 10.53
N PRO A 70 -1.66 -47.96 10.70
CA PRO A 70 -0.59 -48.88 11.08
C PRO A 70 0.43 -49.06 9.95
N ALA A 71 1.71 -48.79 10.23
CA ALA A 71 2.79 -48.89 9.23
C ALA A 71 2.91 -50.28 8.59
N LYS A 72 2.54 -51.34 9.31
CA LYS A 72 2.61 -52.74 8.85
C LYS A 72 1.38 -53.22 8.07
N ALA A 73 0.35 -52.38 7.92
CA ALA A 73 -0.91 -52.73 7.26
C ALA A 73 -1.44 -51.57 6.39
N PRO A 74 -0.68 -51.16 5.34
CA PRO A 74 -1.06 -50.05 4.46
C PRO A 74 -2.38 -50.25 3.71
N GLU A 75 -2.79 -51.49 3.50
CA GLU A 75 -4.08 -51.84 2.91
C GLU A 75 -5.29 -51.37 3.74
N GLN A 76 -5.11 -51.12 5.05
CA GLN A 76 -6.17 -50.65 5.95
C GLN A 76 -6.32 -49.13 5.95
N TRP A 77 -5.30 -48.37 5.49
CA TRP A 77 -5.31 -46.91 5.59
C TRP A 77 -6.49 -46.25 4.88
N PRO A 78 -6.90 -46.67 3.67
CA PRO A 78 -8.04 -46.08 2.99
C PRO A 78 -9.33 -46.17 3.82
N ALA A 79 -9.63 -47.36 4.38
CA ALA A 79 -10.83 -47.60 5.17
C ALA A 79 -10.81 -46.80 6.48
N LEU A 80 -9.68 -46.76 7.18
CA LEU A 80 -9.54 -46.05 8.46
C LEU A 80 -9.73 -44.52 8.29
N LEU A 81 -9.15 -43.92 7.24
CA LEU A 81 -9.34 -42.50 6.95
C LEU A 81 -10.78 -42.17 6.59
N ARG A 82 -11.45 -43.00 5.78
CA ARG A 82 -12.85 -42.81 5.36
C ARG A 82 -13.83 -42.95 6.51
N ARG A 83 -13.61 -43.93 7.39
CA ARG A 83 -14.40 -44.11 8.63
C ARG A 83 -14.25 -42.92 9.57
N TYR A 84 -13.02 -42.45 9.77
CA TYR A 84 -12.77 -41.24 10.57
C TYR A 84 -13.42 -40.00 9.95
N ARG A 85 -13.22 -39.77 8.64
CA ARG A 85 -13.80 -38.63 7.94
C ARG A 85 -15.31 -38.63 8.04
N SER A 86 -15.96 -39.77 7.77
CA SER A 86 -17.43 -39.87 7.87
C SER A 86 -17.95 -39.68 9.29
N ALA A 87 -17.22 -40.17 10.30
CA ALA A 87 -17.57 -39.98 11.72
C ALA A 87 -17.46 -38.51 12.14
N GLU A 88 -16.35 -37.83 11.79
CA GLU A 88 -16.17 -36.40 12.07
C GLU A 88 -17.14 -35.52 11.27
N SER A 89 -17.41 -35.85 10.01
CA SER A 89 -18.46 -35.15 9.24
C SER A 89 -19.82 -35.32 9.92
N THR A 90 -20.17 -36.51 10.42
CA THR A 90 -21.42 -36.74 11.17
C THR A 90 -21.45 -35.91 12.45
N ARG A 91 -20.32 -35.77 13.15
CA ARG A 91 -20.19 -34.88 14.31
C ARG A 91 -20.43 -33.41 13.93
N LEU A 92 -19.95 -32.96 12.78
CA LEU A 92 -20.21 -31.59 12.30
C LEU A 92 -21.68 -31.39 11.96
N VAL A 93 -22.38 -32.39 11.39
CA VAL A 93 -23.84 -32.33 11.21
C VAL A 93 -24.52 -32.21 12.57
N TRP A 94 -24.13 -33.04 13.55
CA TRP A 94 -24.69 -32.98 14.91
C TRP A 94 -24.54 -31.58 15.51
N ARG A 95 -23.34 -31.00 15.44
CA ARG A 95 -23.09 -29.65 15.93
C ARG A 95 -23.94 -28.59 15.24
N ASP A 96 -24.09 -28.68 13.92
CA ASP A 96 -24.86 -27.73 13.13
C ASP A 96 -26.37 -27.77 13.48
N VAL A 97 -26.93 -28.97 13.69
CA VAL A 97 -28.40 -29.14 13.77
C VAL A 97 -28.93 -29.39 15.16
N VAL A 98 -28.13 -30.00 16.05
CA VAL A 98 -28.52 -30.34 17.42
C VAL A 98 -28.01 -29.28 18.38
N ASP A 99 -26.70 -29.00 18.34
CA ASP A 99 -26.05 -28.07 19.28
C ASP A 99 -26.27 -26.60 18.89
N GLY A 100 -26.66 -26.32 17.64
CA GLY A 100 -26.85 -24.96 17.13
C GLY A 100 -25.55 -24.18 16.94
N ALA A 101 -24.46 -24.89 16.62
CA ALA A 101 -23.16 -24.29 16.36
C ALA A 101 -23.22 -23.27 15.21
N ASP A 102 -22.40 -22.24 15.32
CA ASP A 102 -22.31 -21.20 14.31
C ASP A 102 -21.74 -21.75 12.99
N VAL A 103 -22.23 -21.27 11.85
CA VAL A 103 -21.71 -21.69 10.52
C VAL A 103 -20.19 -21.51 10.41
N ASP A 104 -19.61 -20.47 11.01
CA ASP A 104 -18.17 -20.24 11.00
C ASP A 104 -17.42 -21.39 11.71
N GLU A 105 -18.00 -21.95 12.77
CA GLU A 105 -17.42 -23.09 13.48
C GLU A 105 -17.48 -24.38 12.65
N ILE A 106 -18.57 -24.56 11.90
CA ILE A 106 -18.75 -25.69 10.98
C ILE A 106 -17.73 -25.62 9.85
N LEU A 107 -17.55 -24.45 9.22
CA LEU A 107 -16.56 -24.24 8.15
C LEU A 107 -15.12 -24.48 8.66
N ALA A 108 -14.80 -23.96 9.85
CA ALA A 108 -13.50 -24.20 10.47
C ALA A 108 -13.32 -25.68 10.86
N GLY A 109 -14.38 -26.36 11.30
CA GLY A 109 -14.40 -27.79 11.60
C GLY A 109 -14.14 -28.65 10.37
N SER A 110 -14.85 -28.40 9.27
CA SER A 110 -14.63 -29.07 7.98
C SER A 110 -13.21 -28.86 7.47
N THR A 111 -12.65 -27.66 7.62
CA THR A 111 -11.26 -27.37 7.25
C THR A 111 -10.27 -28.19 8.11
N ARG A 112 -10.43 -28.19 9.44
CA ARG A 112 -9.58 -28.98 10.34
C ARG A 112 -9.66 -30.47 10.05
N LEU A 113 -10.83 -30.99 9.67
CA LEU A 113 -11.01 -32.37 9.28
C LEU A 113 -10.17 -32.70 8.04
N ALA A 114 -10.25 -31.89 6.99
CA ALA A 114 -9.46 -32.05 5.77
C ALA A 114 -7.95 -32.01 6.06
N GLU A 115 -7.50 -31.02 6.85
CA GLU A 115 -6.09 -30.90 7.25
C GLU A 115 -5.61 -32.13 8.05
N THR A 116 -6.43 -32.61 8.98
CA THR A 116 -6.10 -33.79 9.79
C THR A 116 -5.94 -35.03 8.91
N CYS A 117 -6.87 -35.25 7.98
CA CYS A 117 -6.79 -36.36 7.03
C CYS A 117 -5.56 -36.25 6.11
N LEU A 118 -5.26 -35.05 5.61
CA LEU A 118 -4.07 -34.78 4.81
C LEU A 118 -2.79 -35.08 5.58
N GLN A 119 -2.66 -34.57 6.81
CA GLN A 119 -1.48 -34.76 7.65
C GLN A 119 -1.28 -36.22 8.04
N ARG A 120 -2.36 -36.93 8.43
CA ARG A 120 -2.29 -38.36 8.79
C ARG A 120 -1.95 -39.23 7.58
N GLY A 121 -2.61 -38.99 6.44
CA GLY A 121 -2.33 -39.70 5.20
C GLY A 121 -0.90 -39.47 4.70
N LEU A 122 -0.43 -38.22 4.71
CA LEU A 122 0.94 -37.88 4.32
C LEU A 122 1.97 -38.51 5.25
N ALA A 123 1.79 -38.45 6.57
CA ALA A 123 2.73 -39.04 7.53
C ALA A 123 2.87 -40.57 7.35
N ALA A 124 1.76 -41.27 7.09
CA ALA A 124 1.79 -42.71 6.82
C ALA A 124 2.55 -43.04 5.53
N LEU A 125 2.27 -42.27 4.46
CA LEU A 125 2.95 -42.43 3.17
C LEU A 125 4.43 -42.03 3.21
N GLU A 126 4.80 -40.97 3.92
CA GLU A 126 6.21 -40.61 4.15
C GLU A 126 6.94 -41.74 4.86
N GLY A 127 6.34 -42.35 5.89
CA GLY A 127 6.89 -43.51 6.58
C GLY A 127 7.14 -44.70 5.64
N GLU A 128 6.17 -45.01 4.75
CA GLU A 128 6.32 -46.07 3.74
C GLU A 128 7.44 -45.75 2.74
N PHE A 129 7.49 -44.51 2.25
CA PHE A 129 8.48 -44.09 1.27
C PHE A 129 9.89 -44.07 1.87
N ILE A 130 10.05 -43.61 3.11
CA ILE A 130 11.33 -43.66 3.83
C ILE A 130 11.80 -45.11 3.98
N ALA A 131 10.92 -46.03 4.40
CA ALA A 131 11.26 -47.43 4.55
C ALA A 131 11.69 -48.09 3.22
N ARG A 132 11.10 -47.67 2.10
CA ARG A 132 11.35 -48.27 0.77
C ARG A 132 12.48 -47.63 -0.02
N HIS A 133 12.59 -46.30 0.04
CA HIS A 133 13.42 -45.48 -0.84
C HIS A 133 14.43 -44.62 -0.09
N GLY A 134 14.40 -44.61 1.25
CA GLY A 134 15.14 -43.65 2.07
C GLY A 134 14.47 -42.28 2.09
N GLN A 135 15.10 -41.34 2.79
CA GLN A 135 14.68 -39.95 2.91
C GLN A 135 15.43 -39.10 1.88
N VAL A 136 14.71 -38.16 1.24
CA VAL A 136 15.34 -37.19 0.33
C VAL A 136 16.26 -36.27 1.13
N ARG A 137 17.51 -36.14 0.71
CA ARG A 137 18.48 -35.20 1.26
C ARG A 137 18.92 -34.18 0.22
N ASP A 138 19.09 -32.94 0.64
CA ASP A 138 19.69 -31.89 -0.18
C ASP A 138 21.21 -32.02 -0.27
N ALA A 139 21.87 -31.07 -0.94
CA ALA A 139 23.32 -31.05 -1.11
C ALA A 139 24.10 -30.91 0.20
N GLN A 140 23.45 -30.45 1.28
CA GLN A 140 23.99 -30.29 2.63
C GLN A 140 23.63 -31.47 3.54
N GLY A 141 23.00 -32.52 3.00
CA GLY A 141 22.57 -33.70 3.74
C GLY A 141 21.33 -33.49 4.60
N GLN A 142 20.67 -32.33 4.51
CA GLN A 142 19.47 -32.01 5.29
C GLN A 142 18.25 -32.71 4.70
N PRO A 143 17.33 -33.21 5.54
CA PRO A 143 16.13 -33.87 5.07
C PRO A 143 15.19 -32.89 4.37
N VAL A 144 14.76 -33.24 3.16
CA VAL A 144 13.74 -32.51 2.41
C VAL A 144 12.41 -33.25 2.55
N ARG A 145 11.33 -32.51 2.79
CA ARG A 145 9.97 -33.05 2.89
C ARG A 145 9.04 -32.39 1.87
N LEU A 146 7.91 -33.04 1.63
CA LEU A 146 6.85 -32.48 0.80
C LEU A 146 6.23 -31.28 1.52
N VAL A 147 5.90 -30.24 0.77
CA VAL A 147 5.05 -29.13 1.21
C VAL A 147 3.71 -29.28 0.49
N VAL A 148 2.61 -29.25 1.24
CA VAL A 148 1.25 -29.27 0.67
C VAL A 148 0.59 -27.92 0.93
N PHE A 149 0.34 -27.17 -0.14
CA PHE A 149 -0.45 -25.94 -0.08
C PHE A 149 -1.93 -26.25 -0.28
N GLY A 150 -2.77 -25.73 0.60
CA GLY A 150 -4.21 -25.64 0.41
C GLY A 150 -4.55 -24.28 -0.20
N LEU A 151 -5.30 -24.29 -1.29
CA LEU A 151 -5.82 -23.08 -1.95
C LEU A 151 -7.31 -22.89 -1.65
N GLY A 152 -7.90 -21.84 -2.21
CA GLY A 152 -9.35 -21.62 -2.16
C GLY A 152 -9.92 -21.62 -0.74
N LYS A 153 -10.98 -22.39 -0.51
CA LYS A 153 -11.66 -22.48 0.79
C LYS A 153 -10.79 -23.16 1.86
N LEU A 154 -10.01 -24.16 1.49
CA LEU A 154 -9.09 -24.84 2.41
C LEU A 154 -7.99 -23.88 2.91
N GLY A 155 -7.40 -23.12 1.99
CA GLY A 155 -6.42 -22.09 2.32
C GLY A 155 -6.99 -20.98 3.21
N GLY A 156 -8.23 -20.57 2.93
CA GLY A 156 -8.98 -19.58 3.70
C GLY A 156 -9.49 -20.04 5.07
N GLY A 157 -9.42 -21.34 5.38
CA GLY A 157 -9.94 -21.89 6.63
C GLY A 157 -11.47 -21.98 6.68
N GLU A 158 -12.12 -22.04 5.51
CA GLU A 158 -13.56 -21.88 5.36
C GLU A 158 -14.17 -22.94 4.41
N LEU A 159 -13.71 -24.18 4.51
CA LEU A 159 -14.18 -25.31 3.72
C LEU A 159 -15.66 -25.63 4.04
N ASN A 160 -16.49 -25.82 3.02
CA ASN A 160 -17.86 -26.32 3.23
C ASN A 160 -17.85 -27.83 3.47
N PHE A 161 -18.99 -28.35 3.91
CA PHE A 161 -19.19 -29.75 4.29
C PHE A 161 -18.70 -30.76 3.25
N SER A 162 -19.06 -30.57 1.97
CA SER A 162 -18.68 -31.44 0.85
C SER A 162 -17.99 -30.61 -0.23
N SER A 163 -16.78 -30.11 0.05
CA SER A 163 -15.94 -29.39 -0.93
C SER A 163 -14.75 -30.22 -1.38
N ASP A 164 -14.28 -29.96 -2.60
CA ASP A 164 -12.96 -30.42 -3.04
C ASP A 164 -11.86 -29.75 -2.19
N VAL A 165 -10.73 -30.44 -2.05
CA VAL A 165 -9.50 -29.87 -1.52
C VAL A 165 -8.59 -29.47 -2.69
N ASP A 166 -8.47 -28.16 -2.91
CA ASP A 166 -7.57 -27.59 -3.91
C ASP A 166 -6.13 -27.62 -3.39
N LEU A 167 -5.29 -28.50 -3.95
CA LEU A 167 -3.93 -28.73 -3.46
C LEU A 167 -2.85 -28.42 -4.49
N VAL A 168 -1.73 -27.89 -4.02
CA VAL A 168 -0.48 -27.77 -4.78
C VAL A 168 0.66 -28.37 -3.97
N TYR A 169 1.44 -29.25 -4.60
CA TYR A 169 2.56 -29.91 -3.96
C TYR A 169 3.88 -29.26 -4.35
N ALA A 170 4.75 -29.06 -3.36
CA ALA A 170 6.07 -28.48 -3.55
C ALA A 170 7.12 -29.13 -2.66
N TYR A 171 8.39 -28.76 -2.84
CA TYR A 171 9.49 -29.16 -1.96
C TYR A 171 10.61 -28.12 -1.97
N ALA A 172 11.30 -27.96 -0.84
CA ALA A 172 12.20 -26.83 -0.61
C ALA A 172 13.38 -26.77 -1.59
N SER A 173 14.06 -27.91 -1.78
CA SER A 173 15.30 -28.00 -2.55
C SER A 173 15.40 -29.31 -3.32
N GLY A 174 16.21 -29.31 -4.39
CA GLY A 174 16.57 -30.55 -5.09
C GLY A 174 17.37 -31.50 -4.20
N GLY A 175 17.59 -32.72 -4.67
CA GLY A 175 18.26 -33.75 -3.87
C GLY A 175 17.95 -35.15 -4.38
N GLN A 176 18.40 -36.16 -3.62
CA GLN A 176 18.10 -37.57 -3.89
C GLN A 176 17.79 -38.30 -2.59
N SER A 177 17.01 -39.38 -2.68
CA SER A 177 16.73 -40.23 -1.53
C SER A 177 17.94 -41.11 -1.16
N ASP A 178 18.18 -41.30 0.14
CA ASP A 178 19.36 -41.99 0.68
C ASP A 178 19.21 -43.52 0.83
N GLY A 179 18.18 -44.11 0.21
CA GLY A 179 17.94 -45.54 0.23
C GLY A 179 18.71 -46.33 -0.83
N PRO A 180 18.52 -47.67 -0.89
CA PRO A 180 19.30 -48.56 -1.76
C PRO A 180 19.09 -48.31 -3.27
N ARG A 181 17.99 -47.64 -3.64
CA ARG A 181 17.71 -47.17 -5.00
C ARG A 181 17.30 -45.70 -4.92
N PRO A 182 18.28 -44.77 -4.99
CA PRO A 182 18.03 -43.33 -4.90
C PRO A 182 17.03 -42.86 -5.96
N LEU A 183 16.05 -42.09 -5.54
CA LEU A 183 15.15 -41.34 -6.42
C LEU A 183 15.49 -39.87 -6.34
N ALA A 184 15.49 -39.18 -7.48
CA ALA A 184 15.57 -37.73 -7.49
C ALA A 184 14.37 -37.12 -6.76
N ALA A 185 14.58 -35.99 -6.07
CA ALA A 185 13.54 -35.31 -5.28
C ALA A 185 12.24 -35.09 -6.09
N GLU A 186 12.36 -34.63 -7.34
CA GLU A 186 11.21 -34.41 -8.24
C GLU A 186 10.39 -35.69 -8.43
N GLU A 187 11.05 -36.82 -8.73
CA GLU A 187 10.38 -38.10 -8.94
C GLU A 187 9.80 -38.68 -7.64
N TYR A 188 10.55 -38.57 -6.54
CA TYR A 188 10.12 -39.02 -5.22
C TYR A 188 8.84 -38.30 -4.79
N PHE A 189 8.84 -36.97 -4.84
CA PHE A 189 7.71 -36.16 -4.39
C PHE A 189 6.53 -36.19 -5.36
N ALA A 190 6.76 -36.35 -6.66
CA ALA A 190 5.67 -36.61 -7.61
C ALA A 190 4.93 -37.92 -7.30
N ARG A 191 5.67 -39.01 -7.04
CA ARG A 191 5.08 -40.31 -6.67
C ARG A 191 4.37 -40.26 -5.31
N LEU A 192 4.96 -39.58 -4.33
CA LEU A 192 4.36 -39.38 -3.01
C LEU A 192 3.06 -38.58 -3.09
N GLY A 193 3.06 -37.45 -3.81
CA GLY A 193 1.89 -36.61 -4.02
C GLY A 193 0.76 -37.31 -4.77
N GLN A 194 1.08 -38.12 -5.80
CA GLN A 194 0.09 -38.95 -6.50
C GLN A 194 -0.55 -39.99 -5.58
N ARG A 195 0.24 -40.65 -4.73
CA ARG A 195 -0.28 -41.61 -3.75
C ARG A 195 -1.13 -40.95 -2.68
N LEU A 196 -0.76 -39.75 -2.22
CA LEU A 196 -1.55 -38.98 -1.27
C LEU A 196 -2.91 -38.58 -1.88
N ALA A 197 -2.90 -38.06 -3.11
CA ALA A 197 -4.14 -37.71 -3.81
C ALA A 197 -5.05 -38.93 -3.93
N ARG A 198 -4.51 -40.08 -4.37
CA ARG A 198 -5.27 -41.33 -4.47
C ARG A 198 -5.82 -41.83 -3.14
N LEU A 199 -5.00 -41.81 -2.07
CA LEU A 199 -5.41 -42.25 -0.73
C LEU A 199 -6.65 -41.50 -0.23
N LEU A 200 -6.75 -40.21 -0.57
CA LEU A 200 -7.86 -39.35 -0.17
C LEU A 200 -9.07 -39.45 -1.11
N ASP A 201 -8.85 -39.48 -2.43
CA ASP A 201 -9.89 -39.31 -3.46
C ASP A 201 -10.59 -40.62 -3.86
N GLU A 202 -9.88 -41.75 -3.85
CA GLU A 202 -10.42 -43.04 -4.34
C GLU A 202 -11.71 -43.43 -3.60
N THR A 203 -12.77 -43.84 -4.32
CA THR A 203 -14.01 -44.27 -3.66
C THR A 203 -13.95 -45.76 -3.34
N THR A 204 -14.07 -46.13 -2.06
CA THR A 204 -14.14 -47.52 -1.56
C THR A 204 -15.55 -47.84 -1.03
N ALA A 205 -15.74 -49.04 -0.45
CA ALA A 205 -17.00 -49.41 0.19
C ALA A 205 -17.39 -48.47 1.36
N GLU A 206 -16.39 -47.89 2.02
CA GLU A 206 -16.50 -46.89 3.07
C GLU A 206 -16.71 -45.46 2.52
N GLY A 207 -16.74 -45.26 1.20
CA GLY A 207 -16.88 -43.97 0.54
C GLY A 207 -15.54 -43.36 0.13
N PHE A 208 -15.40 -42.03 0.21
CA PHE A 208 -14.17 -41.29 -0.07
C PHE A 208 -13.76 -40.45 1.14
N CYS A 209 -12.51 -40.03 1.21
CA CYS A 209 -12.06 -39.12 2.28
C CYS A 209 -12.30 -37.67 1.85
N HIS A 210 -11.58 -37.20 0.84
CA HIS A 210 -11.77 -35.87 0.25
C HIS A 210 -11.47 -35.95 -1.24
N ARG A 211 -12.25 -35.24 -2.05
CA ARG A 211 -11.99 -35.10 -3.49
C ARG A 211 -10.83 -34.14 -3.68
N VAL A 212 -9.81 -34.56 -4.42
CA VAL A 212 -8.55 -33.80 -4.55
C VAL A 212 -8.46 -33.13 -5.91
N ASP A 213 -8.34 -31.80 -5.93
CA ASP A 213 -8.10 -31.04 -7.15
C ASP A 213 -6.66 -30.50 -7.20
N LEU A 214 -5.91 -30.92 -8.23
CA LEU A 214 -4.53 -30.48 -8.47
C LEU A 214 -4.40 -29.50 -9.64
N ARG A 215 -5.50 -29.05 -10.25
CA ARG A 215 -5.49 -28.27 -11.50
C ARG A 215 -4.94 -26.86 -11.35
N LEU A 216 -4.92 -26.32 -10.13
CA LEU A 216 -4.42 -24.97 -9.82
C LEU A 216 -2.89 -24.90 -9.61
N ARG A 217 -2.18 -26.02 -9.80
CA ARG A 217 -0.70 -26.03 -9.77
C ARG A 217 -0.11 -25.34 -11.01
N PRO A 218 1.14 -24.85 -10.94
CA PRO A 218 1.85 -24.31 -12.10
C PRO A 218 1.78 -25.23 -13.33
N TYR A 219 1.54 -24.63 -14.50
CA TYR A 219 1.29 -25.32 -15.77
C TYR A 219 0.03 -26.22 -15.81
N GLY A 220 -0.83 -26.17 -14.79
CA GLY A 220 -2.08 -26.91 -14.71
C GLY A 220 -1.90 -28.41 -14.91
N ASN A 221 -2.78 -29.02 -15.71
CA ASN A 221 -2.74 -30.47 -15.99
C ASN A 221 -1.47 -30.93 -16.72
N ALA A 222 -0.85 -30.07 -17.52
CA ALA A 222 0.41 -30.37 -18.21
C ALA A 222 1.63 -30.29 -17.27
N GLY A 223 1.46 -29.66 -16.11
CA GLY A 223 2.51 -29.48 -15.11
C GLY A 223 2.82 -30.73 -14.31
N ARG A 224 4.05 -30.74 -13.76
CA ARG A 224 4.49 -31.74 -12.77
C ARG A 224 3.55 -31.74 -11.56
N VAL A 225 3.40 -32.90 -10.93
CA VAL A 225 2.54 -33.05 -9.74
C VAL A 225 3.13 -32.32 -8.54
N ALA A 226 4.45 -32.32 -8.40
CA ALA A 226 5.19 -31.56 -7.39
C ALA A 226 6.32 -30.77 -8.07
N LEU A 227 6.57 -29.54 -7.61
CA LEU A 227 7.61 -28.66 -8.15
C LEU A 227 8.52 -28.15 -7.02
N SER A 228 9.79 -27.88 -7.28
CA SER A 228 10.64 -27.22 -6.28
C SER A 228 10.14 -25.80 -6.02
N LEU A 229 10.31 -25.28 -4.80
CA LEU A 229 9.93 -23.91 -4.45
C LEU A 229 10.65 -22.88 -5.34
N ALA A 230 11.91 -23.12 -5.68
CA ALA A 230 12.66 -22.30 -6.64
C ALA A 230 12.07 -22.38 -8.07
N GLY A 231 11.57 -23.55 -8.49
CA GLY A 231 10.88 -23.72 -9.76
C GLY A 231 9.54 -22.98 -9.80
N MET A 232 8.78 -23.03 -8.70
CA MET A 232 7.53 -22.26 -8.56
C MET A 232 7.77 -20.75 -8.59
N GLU A 233 8.81 -20.28 -7.89
CA GLU A 233 9.18 -18.87 -7.89
C GLU A 233 9.51 -18.38 -9.31
N ARG A 234 10.31 -19.15 -10.06
CA ARG A 234 10.62 -18.84 -11.46
C ARG A 234 9.35 -18.77 -12.31
N TYR A 235 8.45 -19.73 -12.16
CA TYR A 235 7.17 -19.75 -12.89
C TYR A 235 6.34 -18.48 -12.65
N PHE A 236 6.14 -18.10 -11.38
CA PHE A 236 5.33 -16.91 -11.07
C PHE A 236 5.99 -15.60 -11.50
N GLN A 237 7.32 -15.56 -11.57
CA GLN A 237 8.05 -14.40 -12.08
C GLN A 237 7.93 -14.25 -13.60
N THR A 238 7.89 -15.36 -14.37
CA THR A 238 7.95 -15.31 -15.84
C THR A 238 6.61 -15.53 -16.53
N GLU A 239 5.76 -16.41 -16.01
CA GLU A 239 4.55 -16.90 -16.67
C GLU A 239 3.26 -16.68 -15.85
N GLY A 240 3.38 -16.26 -14.59
CA GLY A 240 2.27 -16.15 -13.66
C GLY A 240 1.16 -15.19 -14.13
N ARG A 241 -0.06 -15.71 -14.25
CA ARG A 241 -1.24 -15.02 -14.79
C ARG A 241 -2.04 -14.32 -13.69
N ASP A 242 -2.88 -13.36 -14.06
CA ASP A 242 -3.63 -12.56 -13.09
C ASP A 242 -4.69 -13.35 -12.31
N TRP A 243 -5.31 -14.36 -12.93
CA TRP A 243 -6.22 -15.26 -12.22
C TRP A 243 -5.50 -16.15 -11.19
N GLU A 244 -4.21 -16.44 -11.39
CA GLU A 244 -3.42 -17.21 -10.42
C GLU A 244 -3.16 -16.38 -9.16
N ARG A 245 -3.07 -15.06 -9.27
CA ARG A 245 -3.01 -14.16 -8.11
C ARG A 245 -4.27 -14.31 -7.24
N TYR A 246 -5.43 -14.40 -7.89
CA TYR A 246 -6.71 -14.65 -7.22
C TYR A 246 -6.71 -16.03 -6.53
N ALA A 247 -6.24 -17.09 -7.20
CA ALA A 247 -6.17 -18.43 -6.61
C ALA A 247 -5.21 -18.52 -5.41
N TRP A 248 -4.06 -17.86 -5.49
CA TRP A 248 -3.02 -17.87 -4.45
C TRP A 248 -3.27 -16.88 -3.30
N LEU A 249 -4.28 -16.01 -3.40
CA LEU A 249 -4.65 -15.06 -2.36
C LEU A 249 -4.89 -15.73 -1.00
N LYS A 250 -5.55 -16.89 -1.02
CA LYS A 250 -5.89 -17.66 0.18
C LYS A 250 -4.88 -18.75 0.52
N ALA A 251 -3.80 -18.90 -0.25
CA ALA A 251 -2.87 -20.02 -0.11
C ALA A 251 -2.28 -20.13 1.30
N ARG A 252 -2.21 -21.36 1.82
CA ARG A 252 -1.61 -21.72 3.12
C ARG A 252 -0.96 -23.10 3.04
N ALA A 253 0.15 -23.31 3.73
CA ALA A 253 0.72 -24.65 3.90
C ALA A 253 -0.10 -25.44 4.94
N VAL A 254 -0.65 -26.59 4.54
CA VAL A 254 -1.62 -27.37 5.35
C VAL A 254 -1.08 -28.73 5.81
N ALA A 255 -0.08 -29.29 5.14
CA ALA A 255 0.57 -30.54 5.52
C ALA A 255 2.02 -30.58 5.04
N GLY A 256 2.81 -31.49 5.65
CA GLY A 256 4.22 -31.68 5.32
C GLY A 256 5.12 -30.66 6.03
N ASP A 257 6.04 -30.04 5.29
CA ASP A 257 6.89 -28.95 5.81
C ASP A 257 6.16 -27.60 5.75
N ILE A 258 5.32 -27.36 6.77
CA ILE A 258 4.53 -26.13 6.90
C ILE A 258 5.44 -24.90 7.03
N ALA A 259 6.56 -25.02 7.74
CA ALA A 259 7.47 -23.89 7.98
C ALA A 259 8.10 -23.40 6.67
N ALA A 260 8.62 -24.33 5.85
CA ALA A 260 9.17 -23.98 4.54
C ALA A 260 8.11 -23.39 3.60
N GLY A 261 6.89 -23.94 3.61
CA GLY A 261 5.78 -23.45 2.79
C GLY A 261 5.34 -22.03 3.17
N GLU A 262 5.13 -21.76 4.46
CA GLU A 262 4.74 -20.43 4.93
C GLU A 262 5.83 -19.39 4.71
N ALA A 263 7.11 -19.76 4.88
CA ALA A 263 8.24 -18.88 4.57
C ALA A 263 8.26 -18.50 3.08
N TRP A 264 8.03 -19.47 2.17
CA TRP A 264 7.97 -19.19 0.74
C TRP A 264 6.72 -18.38 0.34
N LEU A 265 5.58 -18.57 0.99
CA LEU A 265 4.42 -17.69 0.76
C LEU A 265 4.71 -16.22 1.09
N GLN A 266 5.65 -15.94 2.00
CA GLN A 266 6.13 -14.56 2.21
C GLN A 266 6.84 -14.00 0.99
N THR A 267 7.66 -14.81 0.31
CA THR A 267 8.39 -14.39 -0.89
C THR A 267 7.47 -14.26 -2.10
N LEU A 268 6.36 -15.00 -2.15
CA LEU A 268 5.33 -14.89 -3.20
C LEU A 268 4.45 -13.63 -3.04
N ARG A 269 4.46 -12.94 -1.89
CA ARG A 269 3.60 -11.77 -1.64
C ARG A 269 3.65 -10.68 -2.73
N PRO A 270 4.80 -10.32 -3.33
CA PRO A 270 4.85 -9.33 -4.41
C PRO A 270 4.12 -9.79 -5.68
N PHE A 271 4.02 -11.11 -5.92
CA PHE A 271 3.21 -11.66 -7.01
C PHE A 271 1.71 -11.55 -6.68
N VAL A 272 1.26 -11.94 -5.49
CA VAL A 272 -0.17 -11.85 -5.15
C VAL A 272 -0.63 -10.40 -4.97
N TYR A 273 0.12 -9.60 -4.22
CA TYR A 273 -0.22 -8.25 -3.79
C TYR A 273 0.74 -7.21 -4.40
N ARG A 274 0.44 -6.76 -5.62
CA ARG A 274 1.26 -5.77 -6.33
C ARG A 274 1.23 -4.43 -5.60
N ARG A 275 2.40 -3.87 -5.26
CA ARG A 275 2.54 -2.59 -4.56
C ARG A 275 2.13 -1.39 -5.42
N TYR A 276 2.40 -1.48 -6.72
CA TYR A 276 1.97 -0.53 -7.72
C TYR A 276 0.76 -1.11 -8.45
N LEU A 277 -0.31 -0.32 -8.56
CA LEU A 277 -1.49 -0.69 -9.32
C LEU A 277 -1.11 -0.72 -10.80
N ASP A 278 -0.74 -1.91 -11.25
CA ASP A 278 -0.61 -2.19 -12.66
C ASP A 278 -2.00 -2.51 -13.18
N PHE A 279 -2.60 -1.59 -13.95
CA PHE A 279 -3.96 -1.71 -14.48
C PHE A 279 -4.12 -2.89 -15.47
N THR A 280 -3.05 -3.61 -15.85
CA THR A 280 -3.20 -4.96 -16.44
C THR A 280 -3.77 -5.97 -15.44
N ALA A 281 -3.50 -5.84 -14.14
CA ALA A 281 -4.18 -6.65 -13.11
C ALA A 281 -5.67 -6.29 -13.00
N LEU A 282 -6.03 -5.03 -13.26
CA LEU A 282 -7.43 -4.61 -13.36
C LEU A 282 -8.09 -5.22 -14.61
N ASP A 283 -7.39 -5.37 -15.73
CA ASP A 283 -7.87 -6.15 -16.88
C ASP A 283 -8.14 -7.60 -16.51
N GLY A 284 -7.24 -8.24 -15.78
CA GLY A 284 -7.45 -9.59 -15.24
C GLY A 284 -8.69 -9.69 -14.36
N LEU A 285 -8.87 -8.73 -13.44
CA LEU A 285 -10.06 -8.62 -12.61
C LEU A 285 -11.33 -8.39 -13.45
N ARG A 286 -11.28 -7.55 -14.49
CA ARG A 286 -12.42 -7.29 -15.39
C ARG A 286 -12.76 -8.49 -16.26
N ALA A 287 -11.77 -9.22 -16.76
CA ALA A 287 -11.98 -10.45 -17.49
C ALA A 287 -12.66 -11.50 -16.58
N MET A 288 -12.18 -11.64 -15.34
CA MET A 288 -12.82 -12.50 -14.34
C MET A 288 -14.25 -12.04 -14.02
N LYS A 289 -14.47 -10.73 -13.85
CA LYS A 289 -15.79 -10.11 -13.67
C LYS A 289 -16.72 -10.47 -14.83
N ALA A 290 -16.30 -10.21 -16.07
CA ALA A 290 -17.08 -10.47 -17.28
C ALA A 290 -17.43 -11.96 -17.43
N MET A 291 -16.50 -12.86 -17.10
CA MET A 291 -16.77 -14.30 -17.07
C MET A 291 -17.83 -14.66 -16.03
N ILE A 292 -17.75 -14.09 -14.81
CA ILE A 292 -18.76 -14.29 -13.76
C ILE A 292 -20.12 -13.78 -14.24
N THR A 293 -20.19 -12.57 -14.80
CA THR A 293 -21.44 -11.98 -15.31
C THR A 293 -22.05 -12.82 -16.43
N ALA A 294 -21.23 -13.27 -17.39
CA ALA A 294 -21.69 -14.12 -18.49
C ALA A 294 -22.18 -15.50 -18.01
N GLU A 295 -21.58 -16.04 -16.95
CA GLU A 295 -22.03 -17.26 -16.30
C GLU A 295 -23.36 -17.04 -15.58
N VAL A 296 -23.49 -15.97 -14.79
CA VAL A 296 -24.72 -15.58 -14.07
C VAL A 296 -25.91 -15.39 -15.03
N ALA A 297 -25.68 -14.87 -16.24
CA ALA A 297 -26.73 -14.65 -17.24
C ALA A 297 -27.37 -15.95 -17.78
N ARG A 298 -26.79 -17.13 -17.49
CA ARG A 298 -27.35 -18.42 -17.89
C ARG A 298 -28.55 -18.76 -17.02
N ARG A 299 -29.71 -18.99 -17.66
CA ARG A 299 -30.98 -19.31 -16.97
C ARG A 299 -30.91 -20.52 -16.03
N GLU A 300 -30.06 -21.50 -16.35
CA GLU A 300 -29.85 -22.72 -15.55
C GLU A 300 -29.23 -22.46 -14.17
N LEU A 301 -28.61 -21.30 -13.96
CA LEU A 301 -27.96 -20.93 -12.69
C LEU A 301 -28.81 -19.98 -11.83
N ALA A 302 -30.06 -19.70 -12.24
CA ALA A 302 -30.93 -18.76 -11.53
C ALA A 302 -31.15 -19.17 -10.06
N ASP A 303 -31.29 -20.47 -9.79
CA ASP A 303 -31.51 -21.03 -8.45
C ASP A 303 -30.21 -21.51 -7.75
N ASP A 304 -29.04 -21.33 -8.38
CA ASP A 304 -27.75 -21.71 -7.80
C ASP A 304 -27.28 -20.64 -6.81
N ILE A 305 -27.19 -20.99 -5.52
CA ILE A 305 -26.87 -20.03 -4.45
C ILE A 305 -25.40 -19.56 -4.46
N LYS A 306 -24.54 -20.25 -5.21
CA LYS A 306 -23.11 -19.95 -5.31
C LYS A 306 -22.80 -19.16 -6.57
N ARG A 307 -23.34 -19.58 -7.71
CA ARG A 307 -23.04 -19.05 -9.05
C ARG A 307 -24.10 -18.13 -9.63
N GLY A 308 -25.33 -18.15 -9.12
CA GLY A 308 -26.39 -17.24 -9.55
C GLY A 308 -26.16 -15.81 -9.08
N ALA A 309 -26.93 -14.86 -9.62
CA ALA A 309 -26.87 -13.44 -9.27
C ALA A 309 -27.03 -13.24 -7.76
N GLY A 310 -26.17 -12.43 -7.13
CA GLY A 310 -26.18 -12.24 -5.68
C GLY A 310 -25.68 -13.44 -4.87
N GLY A 311 -25.07 -14.42 -5.53
CA GLY A 311 -24.58 -15.64 -4.90
C GLY A 311 -23.23 -15.48 -4.20
N ILE A 312 -22.77 -16.57 -3.57
CA ILE A 312 -21.55 -16.57 -2.75
C ILE A 312 -20.31 -16.14 -3.54
N ARG A 313 -20.22 -16.51 -4.84
CA ARG A 313 -19.08 -16.18 -5.68
C ARG A 313 -18.94 -14.68 -5.93
N GLU A 314 -20.04 -13.94 -6.00
CA GLU A 314 -20.00 -12.47 -6.16
C GLU A 314 -19.44 -11.81 -4.89
N ILE A 315 -19.80 -12.30 -3.70
CA ILE A 315 -19.23 -11.83 -2.43
C ILE A 315 -17.73 -12.12 -2.38
N GLU A 316 -17.33 -13.36 -2.69
CA GLU A 316 -15.92 -13.76 -2.73
C GLU A 316 -15.12 -12.89 -3.70
N PHE A 317 -15.66 -12.65 -4.89
CA PHE A 317 -15.02 -11.84 -5.92
C PHE A 317 -14.88 -10.39 -5.50
N LEU A 318 -15.95 -9.77 -4.98
CA LEU A 318 -15.93 -8.39 -4.48
C LEU A 318 -14.82 -8.18 -3.45
N VAL A 319 -14.79 -9.02 -2.42
CA VAL A 319 -13.82 -8.91 -1.32
C VAL A 319 -12.39 -9.13 -1.85
N GLN A 320 -12.17 -10.20 -2.61
CA GLN A 320 -10.84 -10.54 -3.11
C GLN A 320 -10.32 -9.56 -4.16
N ALA A 321 -11.20 -8.99 -5.00
CA ALA A 321 -10.82 -7.94 -5.94
C ALA A 321 -10.29 -6.72 -5.19
N LEU A 322 -10.97 -6.27 -4.12
CA LEU A 322 -10.49 -5.16 -3.29
C LEU A 322 -9.16 -5.50 -2.59
N GLN A 323 -8.99 -6.74 -2.13
CA GLN A 323 -7.71 -7.19 -1.57
C GLN A 323 -6.57 -7.18 -2.59
N LEU A 324 -6.81 -7.60 -3.84
CA LEU A 324 -5.81 -7.58 -4.90
C LEU A 324 -5.44 -6.16 -5.32
N VAL A 325 -6.43 -5.25 -5.38
CA VAL A 325 -6.23 -3.84 -5.73
C VAL A 325 -5.45 -3.10 -4.64
N HIS A 326 -5.74 -3.33 -3.35
CA HIS A 326 -5.23 -2.49 -2.26
C HIS A 326 -4.20 -3.19 -1.36
N GLY A 327 -4.16 -4.53 -1.32
CA GLY A 327 -3.32 -5.30 -0.39
C GLY A 327 -1.82 -5.17 -0.64
N GLY A 328 -1.40 -4.68 -1.80
CA GLY A 328 0.01 -4.33 -2.04
C GLY A 328 0.49 -3.17 -1.19
N ARG A 329 -0.37 -2.16 -0.99
CA ARG A 329 -0.07 -0.94 -0.21
C ARG A 329 -0.48 -1.06 1.26
N ASP A 330 -1.54 -1.82 1.55
CA ASP A 330 -2.02 -2.04 2.90
C ASP A 330 -1.90 -3.52 3.31
N PRO A 331 -0.87 -3.88 4.11
CA PRO A 331 -0.67 -5.25 4.58
C PRO A 331 -1.84 -5.81 5.39
N ARG A 332 -2.69 -4.96 6.00
CA ARG A 332 -3.85 -5.42 6.78
C ARG A 332 -4.86 -6.16 5.92
N LEU A 333 -4.92 -5.85 4.63
CA LEU A 333 -5.82 -6.47 3.65
C LEU A 333 -5.35 -7.84 3.17
N ARG A 334 -4.16 -8.32 3.58
CA ARG A 334 -3.60 -9.62 3.15
C ARG A 334 -4.15 -10.79 3.97
N GLN A 335 -5.45 -10.75 4.25
CA GLN A 335 -6.16 -11.77 5.02
C GLN A 335 -6.55 -12.95 4.13
N ARG A 336 -6.49 -14.17 4.67
CA ARG A 336 -6.86 -15.40 3.95
C ARG A 336 -8.35 -15.70 4.02
N SER A 337 -8.98 -15.50 5.18
CA SER A 337 -10.42 -15.72 5.38
C SER A 337 -11.24 -14.53 4.92
N LEU A 338 -12.41 -14.77 4.32
CA LEU A 338 -13.32 -13.71 3.87
C LEU A 338 -13.76 -12.79 5.02
N ARG A 339 -14.03 -13.34 6.20
CA ARG A 339 -14.45 -12.58 7.39
C ARG A 339 -13.41 -11.54 7.81
N ALA A 340 -12.16 -11.96 8.04
CA ALA A 340 -11.09 -11.05 8.41
C ALA A 340 -10.79 -10.03 7.29
N ALA A 341 -10.96 -10.42 6.01
CA ALA A 341 -10.81 -9.50 4.89
C ALA A 341 -11.87 -8.39 4.90
N LEU A 342 -13.15 -8.70 5.17
CA LEU A 342 -14.19 -7.70 5.34
C LEU A 342 -13.88 -6.72 6.49
N ASP A 343 -13.43 -7.23 7.65
CA ASP A 343 -13.04 -6.40 8.79
C ASP A 343 -11.90 -5.44 8.40
N ALA A 344 -10.89 -5.95 7.69
CA ALA A 344 -9.77 -5.14 7.22
C ALA A 344 -10.18 -4.08 6.18
N LEU A 345 -11.14 -4.40 5.29
CA LEU A 345 -11.67 -3.45 4.30
C LEU A 345 -12.41 -2.29 4.96
N VAL A 346 -13.18 -2.55 6.03
CA VAL A 346 -13.84 -1.50 6.82
C VAL A 346 -12.81 -0.62 7.53
N GLN A 347 -11.81 -1.23 8.18
CA GLN A 347 -10.72 -0.50 8.84
C GLN A 347 -9.89 0.36 7.87
N ALA A 348 -9.79 -0.07 6.61
CA ALA A 348 -9.12 0.67 5.54
C ALA A 348 -10.03 1.73 4.88
N ARG A 349 -11.30 1.85 5.29
CA ARG A 349 -12.32 2.74 4.70
C ARG A 349 -12.54 2.49 3.20
N LEU A 350 -12.38 1.24 2.77
CA LEU A 350 -12.64 0.81 1.39
C LEU A 350 -14.06 0.26 1.20
N LEU A 351 -14.75 -0.02 2.30
CA LEU A 351 -16.11 -0.51 2.30
C LEU A 351 -16.87 0.08 3.49
N GLU A 352 -18.08 0.57 3.24
CA GLU A 352 -18.92 1.17 4.28
C GLU A 352 -19.31 0.13 5.35
N PRO A 353 -19.27 0.45 6.65
CA PRO A 353 -19.57 -0.51 7.72
C PRO A 353 -20.93 -1.22 7.54
N ALA A 354 -21.97 -0.48 7.11
CA ALA A 354 -23.29 -1.04 6.87
C ALA A 354 -23.32 -2.03 5.71
N LEU A 355 -22.57 -1.75 4.63
CA LEU A 355 -22.45 -2.66 3.49
C LEU A 355 -21.68 -3.93 3.87
N ALA A 356 -20.62 -3.78 4.68
CA ALA A 356 -19.83 -4.92 5.16
C ALA A 356 -20.66 -5.87 6.00
N GLU A 357 -21.52 -5.32 6.87
CA GLU A 357 -22.40 -6.13 7.70
C GLU A 357 -23.47 -6.85 6.89
N GLY A 358 -24.05 -6.17 5.89
CA GLY A 358 -24.97 -6.81 4.94
C GLY A 358 -24.32 -7.98 4.18
N LEU A 359 -23.09 -7.80 3.68
CA LEU A 359 -22.34 -8.86 3.00
C LEU A 359 -21.97 -10.01 3.94
N ARG A 360 -21.63 -9.71 5.21
CA ARG A 360 -21.33 -10.72 6.23
C ARG A 360 -22.54 -11.58 6.53
N ALA A 361 -23.70 -10.95 6.75
CA ALA A 361 -24.96 -11.64 7.00
C ALA A 361 -25.36 -12.53 5.81
N ALA A 362 -25.27 -11.99 4.58
CA ALA A 362 -25.56 -12.74 3.37
C ALA A 362 -24.61 -13.94 3.18
N TYR A 363 -23.31 -13.74 3.36
CA TYR A 363 -22.32 -14.81 3.24
C TYR A 363 -22.58 -15.95 4.23
N ARG A 364 -22.82 -15.61 5.51
CA ARG A 364 -23.11 -16.59 6.56
C ARG A 364 -24.39 -17.37 6.27
N PHE A 365 -25.44 -16.69 5.86
CA PHE A 365 -26.71 -17.33 5.49
C PHE A 365 -26.56 -18.28 4.31
N LEU A 366 -25.92 -17.82 3.23
CA LEU A 366 -25.73 -18.63 2.02
C LEU A 366 -24.81 -19.83 2.29
N ARG A 367 -23.79 -19.69 3.14
CA ARG A 367 -22.92 -20.79 3.57
C ARG A 367 -23.64 -21.81 4.45
N LEU A 368 -24.52 -21.34 5.35
CA LEU A 368 -25.34 -22.23 6.17
C LEU A 368 -26.28 -23.06 5.28
N LEU A 369 -26.96 -22.41 4.33
CA LEU A 369 -27.80 -23.10 3.36
C LEU A 369 -26.98 -24.07 2.49
N GLU A 370 -25.82 -23.65 1.99
CA GLU A 370 -24.94 -24.51 1.18
C GLU A 370 -24.51 -25.75 1.97
N ASN A 371 -24.06 -25.58 3.21
CA ASN A 371 -23.73 -26.70 4.08
C ASN A 371 -24.95 -27.60 4.28
N ARG A 372 -26.15 -27.04 4.52
CA ARG A 372 -27.35 -27.86 4.73
C ARG A 372 -27.74 -28.69 3.51
N LEU A 373 -27.63 -28.10 2.32
CA LEU A 373 -27.83 -28.82 1.05
C LEU A 373 -26.84 -29.96 0.88
N GLN A 374 -25.57 -29.72 1.20
CA GLN A 374 -24.50 -30.72 1.09
C GLN A 374 -24.63 -31.83 2.14
N MET A 375 -24.97 -31.49 3.38
CA MET A 375 -25.13 -32.42 4.50
C MET A 375 -26.24 -33.45 4.28
N LEU A 376 -27.23 -33.14 3.45
CA LEU A 376 -28.33 -34.07 3.15
C LEU A 376 -27.79 -35.44 2.71
N ARG A 377 -26.80 -35.46 1.80
CA ARG A 377 -26.27 -36.70 1.19
C ARG A 377 -24.75 -36.69 0.97
N ASP A 378 -24.03 -35.76 1.60
CA ASP A 378 -22.60 -35.52 1.33
C ASP A 378 -22.31 -35.32 -0.17
N ALA A 379 -23.09 -34.44 -0.79
CA ALA A 379 -23.04 -34.16 -2.22
C ALA A 379 -22.64 -32.71 -2.50
N GLN A 380 -21.91 -32.48 -3.59
CA GLN A 380 -21.56 -31.12 -4.06
C GLN A 380 -22.74 -30.49 -4.80
N THR A 381 -23.71 -29.99 -4.04
CA THR A 381 -24.88 -29.29 -4.57
C THR A 381 -24.91 -27.83 -4.11
N HIS A 382 -25.47 -26.97 -4.98
CA HIS A 382 -25.66 -25.53 -4.76
C HIS A 382 -27.09 -25.08 -5.07
N THR A 383 -27.99 -26.02 -5.34
CA THR A 383 -29.40 -25.73 -5.67
C THR A 383 -30.32 -26.46 -4.69
N LEU A 384 -31.50 -25.88 -4.46
CA LEU A 384 -32.54 -26.59 -3.71
C LEU A 384 -32.94 -27.87 -4.47
N PRO A 385 -33.23 -28.98 -3.77
CA PRO A 385 -33.68 -30.22 -4.42
C PRO A 385 -34.98 -30.02 -5.20
N ASP A 386 -35.09 -30.66 -6.37
CA ASP A 386 -36.34 -30.69 -7.15
C ASP A 386 -37.44 -31.50 -6.43
N ASN A 387 -37.04 -32.45 -5.59
CA ASN A 387 -37.96 -33.23 -4.78
C ASN A 387 -38.58 -32.33 -3.68
N ALA A 388 -39.89 -32.16 -3.71
CA ALA A 388 -40.62 -31.31 -2.77
C ALA A 388 -40.42 -31.70 -1.29
N GLY A 389 -40.27 -33.00 -1.00
CA GLY A 389 -40.01 -33.49 0.35
C GLY A 389 -38.63 -33.12 0.86
N ASP A 390 -37.59 -33.31 0.03
CA ASP A 390 -36.24 -32.88 0.39
C ASP A 390 -36.11 -31.37 0.50
N ALA A 391 -36.76 -30.60 -0.39
CA ALA A 391 -36.79 -29.14 -0.28
C ALA A 391 -37.44 -28.68 1.04
N LEU A 392 -38.55 -29.33 1.43
CA LEU A 392 -39.21 -29.05 2.71
C LEU A 392 -38.34 -29.45 3.91
N ARG A 393 -37.63 -30.59 3.84
CA ARG A 393 -36.64 -30.98 4.86
C ARG A 393 -35.56 -29.93 5.06
N ILE A 394 -34.99 -29.39 3.98
CA ILE A 394 -33.99 -28.32 4.07
C ILE A 394 -34.58 -27.09 4.75
N ALA A 395 -35.79 -26.66 4.36
CA ALA A 395 -36.48 -25.52 4.98
C ALA A 395 -36.73 -25.72 6.48
N LEU A 396 -37.35 -26.83 6.86
CA LEU A 396 -37.62 -27.18 8.27
C LEU A 396 -36.33 -27.23 9.10
N SER A 397 -35.28 -27.84 8.54
CA SER A 397 -34.00 -27.99 9.24
C SER A 397 -33.26 -26.67 9.48
N LEU A 398 -33.59 -25.61 8.72
CA LEU A 398 -33.11 -24.24 8.90
C LEU A 398 -34.07 -23.38 9.74
N GLY A 399 -35.16 -23.96 10.25
CA GLY A 399 -36.14 -23.26 11.08
C GLY A 399 -37.26 -22.54 10.31
N TYR A 400 -37.41 -22.77 9.00
CA TYR A 400 -38.53 -22.24 8.22
C TYR A 400 -39.72 -23.20 8.21
N THR A 401 -40.94 -22.68 8.12
CA THR A 401 -42.14 -23.53 8.10
C THR A 401 -42.42 -24.17 6.74
N ASP A 402 -41.93 -23.56 5.66
CA ASP A 402 -42.12 -24.03 4.30
C ASP A 402 -40.99 -23.55 3.35
N VAL A 403 -40.98 -24.11 2.15
CA VAL A 403 -39.98 -23.80 1.11
C VAL A 403 -40.12 -22.37 0.57
N ALA A 404 -41.32 -21.79 0.59
CA ALA A 404 -41.56 -20.45 0.07
C ALA A 404 -40.90 -19.39 0.96
N GLN A 405 -40.99 -19.54 2.28
CA GLN A 405 -40.29 -18.68 3.24
C GLN A 405 -38.77 -18.78 3.08
N LEU A 406 -38.22 -19.99 2.94
CA LEU A 406 -36.78 -20.17 2.68
C LEU A 406 -36.37 -19.46 1.38
N ARG A 407 -37.13 -19.63 0.29
CA ARG A 407 -36.85 -18.97 -0.99
C ARG A 407 -36.90 -17.44 -0.85
N ALA A 408 -37.88 -16.89 -0.13
CA ALA A 408 -37.96 -15.45 0.13
C ALA A 408 -36.73 -14.94 0.90
N ALA A 409 -36.29 -15.67 1.94
CA ALA A 409 -35.10 -15.33 2.70
C ALA A 409 -33.82 -15.38 1.82
N VAL A 410 -33.67 -16.40 0.97
CA VAL A 410 -32.58 -16.49 -0.01
C VAL A 410 -32.56 -15.28 -0.94
N GLN A 411 -33.73 -14.90 -1.49
CA GLN A 411 -33.82 -13.76 -2.39
C GLN A 411 -33.48 -12.44 -1.70
N ALA A 412 -33.88 -12.26 -0.44
CA ALA A 412 -33.51 -11.08 0.34
C ALA A 412 -31.98 -10.94 0.49
N GLN A 413 -31.28 -12.05 0.80
CA GLN A 413 -29.81 -12.03 0.90
C GLN A 413 -29.15 -11.77 -0.45
N ARG A 414 -29.64 -12.41 -1.52
CA ARG A 414 -29.10 -12.22 -2.87
C ARG A 414 -29.29 -10.79 -3.36
N ALA A 415 -30.40 -10.14 -3.04
CA ALA A 415 -30.64 -8.75 -3.38
C ALA A 415 -29.61 -7.79 -2.76
N VAL A 416 -29.23 -8.03 -1.49
CA VAL A 416 -28.16 -7.27 -0.81
C VAL A 416 -26.83 -7.41 -1.55
N VAL A 417 -26.46 -8.64 -1.92
CA VAL A 417 -25.22 -8.92 -2.65
C VAL A 417 -25.24 -8.30 -4.04
N SER A 418 -26.33 -8.47 -4.80
CA SER A 418 -26.45 -7.89 -6.13
C SER A 418 -26.40 -6.36 -6.10
N ALA A 419 -27.00 -5.71 -5.11
CA ALA A 419 -26.90 -4.27 -4.92
C ALA A 419 -25.46 -3.82 -4.60
N ALA A 420 -24.73 -4.59 -3.79
CA ALA A 420 -23.31 -4.34 -3.51
C ALA A 420 -22.41 -4.54 -4.75
N PHE A 421 -22.77 -5.49 -5.61
CA PHE A 421 -22.02 -5.86 -6.80
C PHE A 421 -22.31 -4.94 -7.99
N ALA A 422 -23.52 -4.35 -8.07
CA ALA A 422 -23.97 -3.54 -9.21
C ALA A 422 -23.09 -2.31 -9.53
N PRO A 423 -22.59 -1.52 -8.55
CA PRO A 423 -21.67 -0.41 -8.84
C PRO A 423 -20.35 -0.89 -9.48
N LEU A 424 -19.90 -2.10 -9.11
CA LEU A 424 -18.79 -2.75 -9.79
C LEU A 424 -19.16 -3.22 -11.19
N MET A 425 -20.45 -3.42 -11.50
CA MET A 425 -20.97 -3.84 -12.81
C MET A 425 -21.13 -2.69 -13.81
N ALA A 426 -21.35 -1.46 -13.36
CA ALA A 426 -21.41 -0.31 -14.24
C ALA A 426 -20.12 -0.21 -15.05
N ALA A 427 -20.21 -0.30 -16.39
CA ALA A 427 -19.18 0.28 -17.24
C ALA A 427 -19.06 1.76 -16.88
N PRO A 428 -17.87 2.40 -16.99
CA PRO A 428 -17.85 3.86 -17.04
C PRO A 428 -18.91 4.25 -18.07
N ALA A 429 -19.94 4.98 -17.63
CA ALA A 429 -21.05 5.36 -18.50
C ALA A 429 -20.45 5.88 -19.81
N ASP A 430 -21.00 5.44 -20.94
CA ASP A 430 -20.66 5.95 -22.26
C ASP A 430 -20.82 7.48 -22.27
N ALA A 431 -19.78 8.17 -21.86
CA ALA A 431 -19.60 9.60 -22.04
C ALA A 431 -18.98 9.81 -23.42
N HIS A 432 -19.67 9.32 -24.45
CA HIS A 432 -19.32 9.57 -25.85
C HIS A 432 -20.58 9.86 -26.66
N ASP A 433 -21.48 10.70 -26.13
CA ASP A 433 -22.38 11.46 -26.98
C ASP A 433 -21.92 12.92 -27.01
N HIS A 434 -21.52 13.34 -28.21
CA HIS A 434 -20.94 14.64 -28.62
C HIS A 434 -19.46 14.89 -28.27
N ASP A 435 -18.55 14.27 -29.04
CA ASP A 435 -17.13 14.65 -29.05
C ASP A 435 -16.71 15.18 -30.44
N GLU A 436 -16.53 16.51 -30.55
CA GLU A 436 -16.02 17.17 -31.77
C GLU A 436 -14.54 16.85 -32.06
N LEU A 437 -13.81 16.30 -31.08
CA LEU A 437 -12.38 15.97 -31.16
C LEU A 437 -12.11 14.47 -31.37
N ALA A 438 -13.06 13.57 -31.10
CA ALA A 438 -13.00 12.17 -31.51
C ALA A 438 -12.71 11.95 -33.03
N PRO A 439 -13.22 12.78 -33.96
CA PRO A 439 -12.88 12.70 -35.38
C PRO A 439 -11.50 13.28 -35.71
N TYR A 440 -10.81 14.01 -34.81
CA TYR A 440 -9.50 14.61 -35.11
C TYR A 440 -8.51 13.57 -35.63
N ARG A 441 -8.50 12.36 -35.05
CA ARG A 441 -7.66 11.26 -35.52
C ARG A 441 -8.01 10.77 -36.95
N ARG A 442 -9.28 10.83 -37.34
CA ARG A 442 -9.72 10.53 -38.72
C ARG A 442 -9.41 11.67 -39.69
N MET A 443 -9.22 12.89 -39.18
CA MET A 443 -8.90 14.10 -39.95
C MET A 443 -7.40 14.38 -40.06
N LEU A 444 -6.53 13.59 -39.44
CA LEU A 444 -5.06 13.76 -39.47
C LEU A 444 -4.49 13.76 -40.90
N ASP A 445 -5.18 13.18 -41.87
CA ASP A 445 -4.74 13.14 -43.27
C ASP A 445 -5.34 14.25 -44.15
N GLY A 446 -6.14 15.19 -43.58
CA GLY A 446 -6.82 16.27 -44.32
C GLY A 446 -6.39 17.70 -43.96
N GLU A 447 -6.80 18.68 -44.79
CA GLU A 447 -6.49 20.11 -44.62
C GLU A 447 -7.25 20.78 -43.45
N ASP A 448 -8.29 20.14 -42.92
CA ASP A 448 -9.19 20.71 -41.89
C ASP A 448 -8.75 20.47 -40.43
N ALA A 449 -7.66 19.74 -40.18
CA ALA A 449 -7.23 19.35 -38.83
C ALA A 449 -6.90 20.54 -37.91
N GLN A 450 -6.21 21.56 -38.46
CA GLN A 450 -5.89 22.79 -37.72
C GLN A 450 -7.14 23.61 -37.42
N ALA A 451 -8.07 23.69 -38.36
CA ALA A 451 -9.34 24.38 -38.17
C ALA A 451 -10.22 23.70 -37.10
N ALA A 452 -10.13 22.37 -36.96
CA ALA A 452 -10.78 21.64 -35.88
C ALA A 452 -10.19 21.98 -34.50
N LEU A 453 -8.86 22.03 -34.36
CA LEU A 453 -8.22 22.43 -33.10
C LEU A 453 -8.51 23.89 -32.72
N ALA A 454 -8.54 24.79 -33.71
CA ALA A 454 -8.90 26.19 -33.49
C ALA A 454 -10.35 26.34 -33.00
N ARG A 455 -11.30 25.64 -33.63
CA ARG A 455 -12.72 25.62 -33.20
C ARG A 455 -12.89 25.01 -31.81
N ALA A 456 -12.11 23.99 -31.50
CA ALA A 456 -12.15 23.35 -30.20
C ALA A 456 -11.64 24.28 -29.09
N GLY A 457 -10.73 25.22 -29.37
CA GLY A 457 -10.29 26.24 -28.40
C GLY A 457 -8.79 26.28 -28.12
N PHE A 458 -7.95 25.64 -28.94
CA PHE A 458 -6.50 25.83 -28.87
C PHE A 458 -6.08 27.20 -29.41
N HIS A 459 -5.23 27.95 -28.68
CA HIS A 459 -4.80 29.28 -29.11
C HIS A 459 -3.81 29.20 -30.27
N ASP A 460 -2.92 28.19 -30.25
CA ASP A 460 -1.96 27.92 -31.33
C ASP A 460 -2.25 26.56 -31.98
N ALA A 461 -3.35 26.51 -32.74
CA ALA A 461 -3.82 25.31 -33.40
C ALA A 461 -2.79 24.70 -34.38
N ALA A 462 -1.95 25.53 -35.02
CA ALA A 462 -0.91 25.08 -35.92
C ALA A 462 0.18 24.32 -35.16
N GLN A 463 0.67 24.88 -34.06
CA GLN A 463 1.69 24.23 -33.23
C GLN A 463 1.14 22.99 -32.50
N ALA A 464 -0.13 23.00 -32.10
CA ALA A 464 -0.82 21.85 -31.53
C ALA A 464 -0.89 20.67 -32.53
N ASP A 465 -1.25 20.95 -33.79
CA ASP A 465 -1.30 19.95 -34.86
C ASP A 465 0.07 19.31 -35.12
N VAL A 466 1.12 20.13 -35.21
CA VAL A 466 2.51 19.63 -35.37
C VAL A 466 2.88 18.67 -34.24
N ARG A 467 2.63 19.04 -32.98
CA ARG A 467 2.97 18.20 -31.82
C ARG A 467 2.21 16.89 -31.79
N LEU A 468 0.92 16.90 -32.18
CA LEU A 468 0.09 15.70 -32.24
C LEU A 468 0.58 14.75 -33.34
N ARG A 469 0.90 15.27 -34.53
CA ARG A 469 1.47 14.48 -35.63
C ARG A 469 2.82 13.88 -35.24
N ASP A 470 3.69 14.65 -34.60
CA ASP A 470 5.01 14.18 -34.14
C ASP A 470 4.86 13.08 -33.08
N PHE A 471 3.95 13.25 -32.13
CA PHE A 471 3.65 12.24 -31.12
C PHE A 471 3.15 10.93 -31.74
N LEU A 472 2.20 11.00 -32.68
CA LEU A 472 1.64 9.81 -33.33
C LEU A 472 2.66 9.09 -34.24
N LYS A 473 3.63 9.82 -34.79
CA LYS A 473 4.75 9.27 -35.57
C LYS A 473 5.90 8.77 -34.70
N ALA A 474 5.85 9.00 -33.38
CA ALA A 474 6.95 8.60 -32.50
C ALA A 474 7.15 7.07 -32.51
N PRO A 475 8.41 6.58 -32.48
CA PRO A 475 8.70 5.14 -32.49
C PRO A 475 7.99 4.36 -31.36
N GLY A 476 7.77 5.02 -30.22
CA GLY A 476 7.04 4.45 -29.08
C GLY A 476 5.58 4.12 -29.40
N VAL A 477 4.92 4.88 -30.26
CA VAL A 477 3.54 4.63 -30.72
C VAL A 477 3.50 3.51 -31.76
N ALA A 478 4.49 3.46 -32.66
CA ALA A 478 4.60 2.40 -33.65
C ALA A 478 4.81 1.01 -32.99
N ALA A 479 5.57 0.95 -31.89
CA ALA A 479 5.89 -0.27 -31.16
C ALA A 479 4.78 -0.77 -30.20
N LEU A 480 3.63 -0.10 -30.12
CA LEU A 480 2.51 -0.52 -29.26
C LEU A 480 1.86 -1.81 -29.77
N SER A 481 1.47 -2.68 -28.83
CA SER A 481 0.55 -3.78 -29.11
C SER A 481 -0.82 -3.26 -29.54
N ASP A 482 -1.61 -4.10 -30.22
CA ASP A 482 -2.97 -3.73 -30.68
C ASP A 482 -3.86 -3.25 -29.52
N VAL A 483 -3.77 -3.90 -28.36
CA VAL A 483 -4.49 -3.51 -27.15
C VAL A 483 -4.08 -2.13 -26.66
N SER A 484 -2.77 -1.86 -26.58
CA SER A 484 -2.27 -0.55 -26.12
C SER A 484 -2.55 0.56 -27.12
N ARG A 485 -2.53 0.24 -28.43
CA ARG A 485 -2.93 1.15 -29.50
C ARG A 485 -4.40 1.52 -29.35
N ALA A 486 -5.30 0.55 -29.22
CA ALA A 486 -6.73 0.80 -29.03
C ALA A 486 -7.02 1.66 -27.78
N ARG A 487 -6.22 1.53 -26.71
CA ARG A 487 -6.30 2.40 -25.52
C ARG A 487 -5.86 3.82 -25.83
N LEU A 488 -4.71 3.99 -26.49
CA LEU A 488 -4.23 5.33 -26.89
C LEU A 488 -5.27 6.06 -27.73
N ASP A 489 -5.97 5.31 -28.58
CA ASP A 489 -6.99 5.83 -29.49
C ASP A 489 -8.23 6.38 -28.77
N ARG A 490 -8.50 5.91 -27.54
CA ARG A 490 -9.54 6.45 -26.65
C ARG A 490 -9.00 7.55 -25.72
N VAL A 491 -7.78 7.38 -25.21
CA VAL A 491 -7.15 8.32 -24.27
C VAL A 491 -6.83 9.65 -24.94
N LEU A 492 -6.30 9.64 -26.16
CA LEU A 492 -5.82 10.86 -26.80
C LEU A 492 -6.94 11.89 -27.05
N PRO A 493 -8.13 11.53 -27.60
CA PRO A 493 -9.26 12.45 -27.67
C PRO A 493 -9.69 13.00 -26.30
N ALA A 494 -9.78 12.15 -25.28
CA ALA A 494 -10.13 12.58 -23.92
C ALA A 494 -9.12 13.58 -23.33
N VAL A 495 -7.82 13.41 -23.62
CA VAL A 495 -6.77 14.37 -23.25
C VAL A 495 -6.96 15.70 -23.97
N LEU A 496 -7.30 15.69 -25.26
CA LEU A 496 -7.56 16.93 -26.02
C LEU A 496 -8.75 17.69 -25.46
N GLN A 497 -9.85 16.99 -25.19
CA GLN A 497 -11.05 17.58 -24.61
C GLN A 497 -10.78 18.16 -23.22
N ALA A 498 -10.06 17.43 -22.37
CA ALA A 498 -9.67 17.92 -21.05
C ALA A 498 -8.70 19.11 -21.14
N ALA A 499 -7.79 19.14 -22.12
CA ALA A 499 -6.84 20.22 -22.31
C ALA A 499 -7.55 21.54 -22.67
N VAL A 500 -8.54 21.48 -23.57
CA VAL A 500 -9.39 22.61 -23.94
C VAL A 500 -10.19 23.15 -22.76
N ALA A 501 -10.69 22.27 -21.89
CA ALA A 501 -11.45 22.67 -20.71
C ALA A 501 -10.58 23.42 -19.67
N CYS A 502 -9.25 23.41 -19.82
CA CYS A 502 -8.32 24.12 -18.93
C CYS A 502 -8.07 25.56 -19.40
N GLY A 503 -7.68 26.45 -18.49
CA GLY A 503 -7.33 27.85 -18.83
C GLY A 503 -6.05 28.04 -19.64
N GLN A 504 -5.30 26.97 -19.95
CA GLN A 504 -4.04 26.99 -20.73
C GLN A 504 -3.94 25.76 -21.65
N PRO A 505 -4.77 25.69 -22.72
CA PRO A 505 -4.93 24.49 -23.53
C PRO A 505 -3.63 24.05 -24.24
N ASP A 506 -2.84 24.98 -24.76
CA ASP A 506 -1.61 24.67 -25.50
C ASP A 506 -0.52 24.07 -24.58
N ALA A 507 -0.39 24.62 -23.36
CA ALA A 507 0.53 24.10 -22.35
C ALA A 507 0.07 22.74 -21.82
N ALA A 508 -1.24 22.58 -21.59
CA ALA A 508 -1.86 21.32 -21.18
C ALA A 508 -1.58 20.20 -22.19
N LEU A 509 -1.77 20.47 -23.49
CA LEU A 509 -1.47 19.54 -24.55
C LEU A 509 0.01 19.17 -24.58
N GLN A 510 0.91 20.16 -24.63
CA GLN A 510 2.36 19.91 -24.68
C GLN A 510 2.81 19.01 -23.53
N ARG A 511 2.41 19.32 -22.30
CA ARG A 511 2.82 18.61 -21.09
C ARG A 511 2.17 17.21 -21.03
N SER A 512 0.92 17.08 -21.46
CA SER A 512 0.23 15.79 -21.52
C SER A 512 0.84 14.85 -22.56
N LEU A 513 1.23 15.34 -23.74
CA LEU A 513 1.92 14.53 -24.75
C LEU A 513 3.29 14.05 -24.27
N ALA A 514 4.07 14.91 -23.60
CA ALA A 514 5.34 14.51 -23.00
C ALA A 514 5.16 13.42 -21.93
N LEU A 515 4.13 13.56 -21.11
CA LEU A 515 3.74 12.53 -20.14
C LEU A 515 3.34 11.22 -20.83
N LEU A 516 2.40 11.27 -21.79
CA LEU A 516 1.97 10.10 -22.55
C LEU A 516 3.18 9.38 -23.15
N GLN A 517 4.10 10.12 -23.78
CA GLN A 517 5.32 9.58 -24.37
C GLN A 517 6.18 8.82 -23.36
N SER A 518 6.30 9.31 -22.12
CA SER A 518 7.04 8.65 -21.03
C SER A 518 6.40 7.33 -20.56
N ILE A 519 5.08 7.19 -20.74
CA ILE A 519 4.29 6.04 -20.28
C ILE A 519 3.85 5.09 -21.41
N LEU A 520 4.06 5.43 -22.68
CA LEU A 520 3.60 4.62 -23.84
C LEU A 520 4.00 3.14 -23.75
N ARG A 521 5.22 2.85 -23.30
CA ARG A 521 5.73 1.47 -23.17
C ARG A 521 5.23 0.74 -21.91
N ARG A 522 4.46 1.42 -21.07
CA ARG A 522 3.92 0.91 -19.81
C ARG A 522 2.41 0.83 -19.95
N ALA A 523 1.93 -0.26 -20.57
CA ALA A 523 0.53 -0.47 -20.91
C ALA A 523 -0.44 -0.23 -19.73
N SER A 524 0.04 -0.45 -18.50
CA SER A 524 -0.66 -0.18 -17.25
C SER A 524 -1.05 1.28 -17.03
N TYR A 525 -0.16 2.24 -17.29
CA TYR A 525 -0.48 3.65 -17.11
C TYR A 525 -1.38 4.18 -18.22
N LEU A 526 -1.31 3.61 -19.41
CA LEU A 526 -2.23 3.98 -20.48
C LEU A 526 -3.64 3.42 -20.21
N ALA A 527 -3.72 2.20 -19.68
CA ALA A 527 -4.97 1.61 -19.20
C ALA A 527 -5.60 2.45 -18.08
N LEU A 528 -4.80 2.93 -17.13
CA LEU A 528 -5.25 3.84 -16.07
C LEU A 528 -6.01 5.05 -16.63
N LEU A 529 -5.42 5.73 -17.63
CA LEU A 529 -5.99 6.94 -18.21
C LEU A 529 -7.27 6.66 -19.00
N ASP A 530 -7.31 5.52 -19.69
CA ASP A 530 -8.48 5.06 -20.44
C ASP A 530 -9.66 4.71 -19.50
N GLU A 531 -9.33 4.11 -18.34
CA GLU A 531 -10.32 3.52 -17.45
C GLU A 531 -10.84 4.48 -16.38
N ALA A 532 -10.14 5.57 -16.11
CA ALA A 532 -10.50 6.56 -15.10
C ALA A 532 -10.58 7.97 -15.72
N PRO A 533 -11.65 8.30 -16.47
CA PRO A 533 -11.81 9.60 -17.13
C PRO A 533 -11.66 10.79 -16.15
N GLY A 534 -12.23 10.68 -14.94
CA GLY A 534 -12.08 11.72 -13.92
C GLY A 534 -10.64 11.91 -13.43
N ALA A 535 -9.82 10.85 -13.45
CA ALA A 535 -8.40 10.96 -13.12
C ALA A 535 -7.60 11.55 -14.28
N LEU A 536 -7.96 11.23 -15.53
CA LEU A 536 -7.40 11.87 -16.72
C LEU A 536 -7.69 13.38 -16.69
N THR A 537 -8.92 13.81 -16.44
CA THR A 537 -9.25 15.24 -16.35
C THR A 537 -8.46 15.95 -15.25
N ARG A 538 -8.37 15.36 -14.05
CA ARG A 538 -7.55 15.91 -12.96
C ARG A 538 -6.07 15.98 -13.32
N LEU A 539 -5.55 14.94 -13.97
CA LEU A 539 -4.17 14.92 -14.43
C LEU A 539 -3.91 16.05 -15.42
N VAL A 540 -4.77 16.21 -16.42
CA VAL A 540 -4.64 17.26 -17.43
C VAL A 540 -4.70 18.65 -16.79
N ASP A 541 -5.60 18.88 -15.84
CA ASP A 541 -5.67 20.13 -15.07
C ASP A 541 -4.38 20.41 -14.27
N VAL A 542 -3.87 19.40 -13.55
CA VAL A 542 -2.63 19.53 -12.76
C VAL A 542 -1.44 19.85 -13.65
N VAL A 543 -1.26 19.14 -14.77
CA VAL A 543 -0.13 19.41 -15.68
C VAL A 543 -0.32 20.71 -16.43
N ALA A 544 -1.56 21.17 -16.69
CA ALA A 544 -1.84 22.48 -17.25
C ALA A 544 -1.39 23.61 -16.31
N ARG A 545 -1.65 23.47 -15.01
CA ARG A 545 -1.38 24.50 -13.99
C ARG A 545 0.06 24.48 -13.45
N SER A 546 0.80 23.39 -13.61
CA SER A 546 2.10 23.18 -12.95
C SER A 546 3.11 22.43 -13.82
N ALA A 547 4.09 23.14 -14.40
CA ALA A 547 5.20 22.54 -15.13
C ALA A 547 6.05 21.58 -14.26
N TRP A 548 6.24 21.90 -12.98
CA TRP A 548 7.00 21.05 -12.06
C TRP A 548 6.29 19.73 -11.86
N MET A 549 4.99 19.74 -11.58
CA MET A 549 4.22 18.51 -11.40
C MET A 549 4.16 17.70 -12.70
N ALA A 550 4.00 18.36 -13.85
CA ALA A 550 4.06 17.69 -15.15
C ALA A 550 5.37 16.93 -15.37
N GLU A 551 6.51 17.59 -15.15
CA GLU A 551 7.83 16.95 -15.28
C GLU A 551 8.02 15.82 -14.25
N ARG A 552 7.59 16.04 -12.99
CA ARG A 552 7.71 15.01 -11.95
C ARG A 552 6.90 13.77 -12.28
N VAL A 553 5.66 13.89 -12.76
CA VAL A 553 4.83 12.74 -13.14
C VAL A 553 5.38 12.05 -14.39
N ALA A 554 5.90 12.79 -15.36
CA ALA A 554 6.56 12.20 -16.54
C ALA A 554 7.85 11.44 -16.17
N GLN A 555 8.65 12.00 -15.25
CA GLN A 555 9.88 11.36 -14.77
C GLN A 555 9.58 10.17 -13.85
N TYR A 556 8.55 10.28 -13.01
CA TYR A 556 8.13 9.28 -12.03
C TYR A 556 6.64 8.95 -12.17
N PRO A 557 6.26 8.12 -13.16
CA PRO A 557 4.84 7.77 -13.41
C PRO A 557 4.12 7.11 -12.24
N LEU A 558 4.83 6.60 -11.23
CA LEU A 558 4.22 6.12 -9.97
C LEU A 558 3.38 7.21 -9.29
N LEU A 559 3.66 8.49 -9.52
CA LEU A 559 2.92 9.61 -8.96
C LEU A 559 1.50 9.74 -9.54
N LEU A 560 1.19 9.05 -10.65
CA LEU A 560 -0.19 8.95 -11.15
C LEU A 560 -1.13 8.31 -10.12
N ASP A 561 -0.60 7.44 -9.26
CA ASP A 561 -1.35 6.83 -8.16
C ASP A 561 -1.92 7.89 -7.19
N GLU A 562 -1.19 8.99 -6.98
CA GLU A 562 -1.61 10.08 -6.09
C GLU A 562 -2.73 10.95 -6.69
N LEU A 563 -2.97 10.87 -8.00
CA LEU A 563 -4.05 11.60 -8.68
C LEU A 563 -5.35 10.77 -8.78
N LEU A 564 -5.21 9.45 -8.65
CA LEU A 564 -6.32 8.49 -8.67
C LEU A 564 -7.00 8.34 -7.33
N ASP A 565 -6.24 8.42 -6.25
CA ASP A 565 -6.71 8.09 -4.91
C ASP A 565 -7.68 9.15 -4.39
N ALA A 566 -8.87 8.73 -3.91
CA ALA A 566 -9.79 9.62 -3.18
C ALA A 566 -9.11 10.25 -1.94
N ARG A 567 -8.02 9.65 -1.43
CA ARG A 567 -7.16 10.22 -0.37
C ARG A 567 -6.34 11.43 -0.82
N ALA A 568 -6.22 11.71 -2.11
CA ALA A 568 -5.66 12.98 -2.60
C ALA A 568 -6.46 14.18 -2.06
N ALA A 569 -7.78 13.99 -1.90
CA ALA A 569 -8.69 14.92 -1.24
C ALA A 569 -8.76 14.75 0.30
N GLY A 570 -8.14 13.70 0.85
CA GLY A 570 -8.06 13.44 2.29
C GLY A 570 -7.13 14.42 3.03
N PRO A 571 -7.09 14.33 4.38
CA PRO A 571 -6.23 15.18 5.19
C PRO A 571 -4.76 14.97 4.83
N LEU A 572 -4.02 16.08 4.78
CA LEU A 572 -2.58 16.06 4.59
C LEU A 572 -1.92 15.49 5.86
N PRO A 573 -0.81 14.75 5.71
CA PRO A 573 -0.15 14.13 6.85
C PRO A 573 0.39 15.21 7.80
N ASP A 574 0.27 14.95 9.10
CA ASP A 574 1.01 15.68 10.12
C ASP A 574 2.46 15.19 10.21
N ARG A 575 3.26 15.83 11.07
CA ARG A 575 4.65 15.48 11.29
C ARG A 575 4.83 14.00 11.68
N GLN A 576 4.01 13.50 12.61
CA GLN A 576 4.10 12.12 13.08
C GLN A 576 3.83 11.11 11.97
N ALA A 577 2.85 11.38 11.10
CA ALA A 577 2.54 10.54 9.95
C ALA A 577 3.68 10.52 8.92
N LEU A 578 4.33 11.67 8.66
CA LEU A 578 5.50 11.76 7.80
C LEU A 578 6.67 10.94 8.36
N ASP A 579 6.97 11.11 9.65
CA ASP A 579 8.04 10.40 10.36
C ASP A 579 7.83 8.88 10.29
N ALA A 580 6.63 8.41 10.63
CA ALA A 580 6.29 6.99 10.61
C ALA A 580 6.39 6.38 9.20
N ALA A 581 5.93 7.10 8.17
CA ALA A 581 5.96 6.63 6.80
C ALA A 581 7.40 6.54 6.25
N CYS A 582 8.24 7.54 6.52
CA CYS A 582 9.66 7.49 6.17
C CYS A 582 10.41 6.39 6.95
N ALA A 583 10.16 6.25 8.26
CA ALA A 583 10.81 5.24 9.09
C ALA A 583 10.53 3.81 8.63
N ALA A 584 9.38 3.56 7.99
CA ALA A 584 9.04 2.25 7.42
C ALA A 584 10.01 1.77 6.33
N ALA A 585 10.84 2.64 5.76
CA ALA A 585 11.92 2.25 4.84
C ALA A 585 13.01 1.42 5.52
N LEU A 586 13.22 1.59 6.83
CA LEU A 586 14.21 0.82 7.61
C LEU A 586 13.82 -0.65 7.82
N ASN A 587 12.58 -1.02 7.49
CA ASN A 587 12.13 -2.42 7.52
C ASN A 587 12.64 -3.24 6.32
N GLU A 588 13.19 -2.58 5.29
CA GLU A 588 13.83 -3.25 4.17
C GLU A 588 15.25 -3.68 4.58
N ALA A 589 15.56 -4.97 4.41
CA ALA A 589 16.88 -5.51 4.77
C ALA A 589 17.99 -5.04 3.82
N ASP A 590 17.66 -4.79 2.55
CA ASP A 590 18.58 -4.29 1.53
C ASP A 590 18.68 -2.74 1.61
N PRO A 591 19.87 -2.16 1.88
CA PRO A 591 20.07 -0.72 1.96
C PRO A 591 19.72 0.05 0.67
N GLU A 592 19.90 -0.56 -0.51
CA GLU A 592 19.58 0.09 -1.77
C GLU A 592 18.06 0.18 -1.95
N LEU A 593 17.36 -0.92 -1.64
CA LEU A 593 15.90 -0.96 -1.65
C LEU A 593 15.30 -0.03 -0.60
N ALA A 594 15.89 0.03 0.60
CA ALA A 594 15.52 0.97 1.66
C ALA A 594 15.63 2.42 1.18
N LEU A 595 16.75 2.79 0.56
CA LEU A 595 16.98 4.15 0.05
C LEU A 595 15.99 4.51 -1.06
N ARG A 596 15.75 3.58 -1.99
CA ARG A 596 14.75 3.74 -3.05
C ARG A 596 13.36 3.94 -2.47
N ARG A 597 12.95 3.12 -1.49
CA ARG A 597 11.65 3.21 -0.82
C ARG A 597 11.47 4.53 -0.07
N LEU A 598 12.52 5.01 0.61
CA LEU A 598 12.51 6.31 1.26
C LEU A 598 12.27 7.43 0.24
N ASN A 599 12.93 7.34 -0.93
CA ASN A 599 12.80 8.36 -1.97
C ASN A 599 11.42 8.33 -2.66
N GLU A 600 10.86 7.14 -2.93
CA GLU A 600 9.49 6.99 -3.42
C GLU A 600 8.47 7.60 -2.43
N THR A 601 8.68 7.39 -1.13
CA THR A 601 7.85 7.98 -0.07
C THR A 601 7.94 9.50 -0.04
N ARG A 602 9.17 10.05 -0.13
CA ARG A 602 9.41 11.50 -0.22
C ARG A 602 8.74 12.11 -1.45
N LEU A 603 8.86 11.48 -2.62
CA LEU A 603 8.22 11.95 -3.85
C LEU A 603 6.69 11.98 -3.71
N ALA A 604 6.08 10.91 -3.19
CA ALA A 604 4.64 10.83 -3.01
C ALA A 604 4.10 11.94 -2.08
N PHE A 605 4.70 12.13 -0.90
CA PHE A 605 4.28 13.19 0.01
C PHE A 605 4.56 14.59 -0.54
N GLY A 606 5.73 14.82 -1.14
CA GLY A 606 6.04 16.10 -1.78
C GLY A 606 5.04 16.45 -2.88
N PHE A 607 4.59 15.45 -3.65
CA PHE A 607 3.58 15.61 -4.69
C PHE A 607 2.19 15.93 -4.10
N ARG A 608 1.78 15.26 -3.01
CA ARG A 608 0.52 15.57 -2.29
C ARG A 608 0.50 16.99 -1.72
N ILE A 609 1.63 17.43 -1.14
CA ILE A 609 1.78 18.81 -0.63
C ILE A 609 1.72 19.81 -1.79
N ALA A 610 2.34 19.48 -2.93
CA ALA A 610 2.27 20.30 -4.14
C ALA A 610 0.83 20.44 -4.67
N LEU A 611 0.08 19.34 -4.71
CA LEU A 611 -1.33 19.34 -5.11
C LEU A 611 -2.18 20.20 -4.17
N ALA A 612 -2.00 20.06 -2.85
CA ALA A 612 -2.70 20.88 -1.87
C ALA A 612 -2.38 22.38 -1.98
N ALA A 613 -1.11 22.72 -2.24
CA ALA A 613 -0.70 24.10 -2.47
C ALA A 613 -1.30 24.65 -3.78
N LEU A 614 -1.33 23.84 -4.84
CA LEU A 614 -1.88 24.21 -6.13
C LEU A 614 -3.39 24.49 -6.03
N ASP A 615 -4.12 23.65 -5.30
CA ASP A 615 -5.57 23.75 -5.06
C ASP A 615 -5.94 24.69 -3.90
N VAL A 616 -4.96 25.36 -3.29
CA VAL A 616 -5.15 26.32 -2.19
C VAL A 616 -5.92 25.69 -1.01
N ARG A 617 -5.68 24.39 -0.74
CA ARG A 617 -6.35 23.66 0.36
C ARG A 617 -5.75 23.95 1.74
N GLN A 618 -4.61 24.62 1.78
CA GLN A 618 -3.96 25.06 3.02
C GLN A 618 -3.14 26.34 2.80
N PRO A 619 -2.83 27.10 3.87
CA PRO A 619 -1.94 28.25 3.79
C PRO A 619 -0.56 27.91 3.20
N PRO A 620 0.06 28.81 2.41
CA PRO A 620 1.40 28.61 1.84
C PRO A 620 2.48 28.27 2.87
N ALA A 621 2.41 28.90 4.05
CA ALA A 621 3.33 28.66 5.15
C ALA A 621 3.23 27.23 5.70
N ASP A 622 2.03 26.64 5.70
CA ASP A 622 1.83 25.27 6.18
C ASP A 622 2.38 24.25 5.17
N SER A 623 2.23 24.51 3.87
CA SER A 623 2.91 23.71 2.82
C SER A 623 4.43 23.74 2.96
N ALA A 624 4.99 24.93 3.20
CA ALA A 624 6.44 25.09 3.35
C ALA A 624 6.97 24.37 4.60
N ARG A 625 6.22 24.44 5.70
CA ARG A 625 6.53 23.74 6.94
C ARG A 625 6.44 22.21 6.80
N GLN A 626 5.41 21.70 6.13
CA GLN A 626 5.30 20.26 5.85
C GLN A 626 6.44 19.73 4.98
N LEU A 627 6.94 20.53 4.02
CA LEU A 627 8.13 20.16 3.25
C LEU A 627 9.38 20.06 4.12
N ALA A 628 9.52 20.94 5.12
CA ALA A 628 10.60 20.87 6.11
C ALA A 628 10.46 19.63 7.02
N TRP A 629 9.26 19.34 7.51
CA TRP A 629 9.01 18.12 8.29
C TRP A 629 9.31 16.84 7.50
N LEU A 630 8.98 16.81 6.21
CA LEU A 630 9.34 15.71 5.33
C LEU A 630 10.86 15.57 5.17
N ALA A 631 11.58 16.69 5.04
CA ALA A 631 13.04 16.69 5.01
C ALA A 631 13.65 16.19 6.33
N ASP A 632 13.10 16.59 7.49
CA ASP A 632 13.52 16.10 8.81
C ASP A 632 13.37 14.57 8.93
N ALA A 633 12.20 14.04 8.52
CA ALA A 633 11.92 12.62 8.52
C ALA A 633 12.92 11.84 7.64
N VAL A 634 13.22 12.37 6.44
CA VAL A 634 14.22 11.81 5.53
C VAL A 634 15.62 11.84 6.15
N CYS A 635 16.04 12.98 6.71
CA CYS A 635 17.33 13.15 7.38
C CYS A 635 17.50 12.16 8.55
N THR A 636 16.45 11.94 9.34
CA THR A 636 16.43 10.98 10.45
C THR A 636 16.68 9.56 9.97
N VAL A 637 15.99 9.13 8.90
CA VAL A 637 16.16 7.80 8.33
C VAL A 637 17.55 7.64 7.71
N VAL A 638 18.01 8.63 6.94
CA VAL A 638 19.34 8.62 6.32
C VAL A 638 20.44 8.55 7.37
N LEU A 639 20.34 9.31 8.48
CA LEU A 639 21.30 9.23 9.58
C LEU A 639 21.38 7.81 10.15
N ARG A 640 20.24 7.14 10.35
CA ARG A 640 20.20 5.75 10.85
C ARG A 640 20.86 4.78 9.87
N MET A 641 20.56 4.91 8.57
CA MET A 641 21.18 4.10 7.51
C MET A 641 22.69 4.32 7.44
N ALA A 642 23.13 5.58 7.47
CA ALA A 642 24.54 5.96 7.45
C ALA A 642 25.28 5.43 8.68
N ARG A 643 24.69 5.60 9.87
CA ARG A 643 25.24 5.11 11.15
C ARG A 643 25.39 3.59 11.13
N SER A 644 24.38 2.86 10.69
CA SER A 644 24.45 1.39 10.54
C SER A 644 25.60 0.96 9.62
N ALA A 645 25.73 1.60 8.45
CA ALA A 645 26.78 1.28 7.48
C ALA A 645 28.20 1.57 8.02
N VAL A 646 28.40 2.71 8.69
CA VAL A 646 29.69 3.07 9.29
C VAL A 646 30.02 2.14 10.47
N GLN A 647 29.03 1.81 11.31
CA GLN A 647 29.21 0.88 12.43
C GLN A 647 29.58 -0.53 11.96
N ALA A 648 28.97 -1.03 10.89
CA ALA A 648 29.32 -2.33 10.32
C ALA A 648 30.79 -2.39 9.86
N ALA A 649 31.35 -1.28 9.38
CA ALA A 649 32.73 -1.22 8.88
C ALA A 649 33.77 -0.93 9.97
N HIS A 650 33.43 -0.09 10.95
CA HIS A 650 34.39 0.51 11.88
C HIS A 650 34.05 0.32 13.36
N GLY A 651 32.89 -0.26 13.68
CA GLY A 651 32.36 -0.33 15.04
C GLY A 651 31.81 0.99 15.53
N ARG A 652 31.59 1.11 16.83
CA ARG A 652 30.99 2.25 17.53
C ARG A 652 32.05 3.02 18.31
N VAL A 653 31.87 4.33 18.43
CA VAL A 653 32.64 5.17 19.36
C VAL A 653 31.86 5.24 20.67
N ALA A 654 32.43 4.73 21.76
CA ALA A 654 31.77 4.77 23.07
C ALA A 654 31.53 6.23 23.52
N GLY A 655 30.30 6.56 23.87
CA GLY A 655 29.90 7.93 24.24
C GLY A 655 29.96 8.95 23.08
N GLY A 656 30.05 8.49 21.82
CA GLY A 656 29.99 9.35 20.64
C GLY A 656 28.56 9.76 20.30
N GLU A 657 28.32 11.05 20.18
CA GLU A 657 27.05 11.68 19.76
C GLU A 657 27.25 12.41 18.42
N PHE A 658 26.19 12.47 17.60
CA PHE A 658 26.19 13.14 16.31
C PHE A 658 24.87 13.87 16.02
N ALA A 659 24.94 15.05 15.41
CA ALA A 659 23.79 15.88 15.11
C ALA A 659 23.89 16.54 13.73
N LEU A 660 22.73 16.66 13.08
CA LEU A 660 22.48 17.45 11.88
C LEU A 660 21.73 18.70 12.31
N ILE A 661 22.29 19.86 11.99
CA ILE A 661 21.71 21.16 12.22
C ILE A 661 21.23 21.72 10.89
N GLY A 662 19.93 22.02 10.81
CA GLY A 662 19.32 22.64 9.64
C GLY A 662 19.45 24.14 9.72
N TYR A 663 19.91 24.76 8.63
CA TYR A 663 19.98 26.21 8.45
C TYR A 663 19.01 26.65 7.34
N GLY A 664 18.97 27.96 7.08
CA GLY A 664 18.26 28.52 5.94
C GLY A 664 16.77 28.15 5.93
N SER A 665 16.28 27.68 4.78
CA SER A 665 14.86 27.34 4.62
C SER A 665 14.44 26.06 5.35
N LEU A 666 15.36 25.11 5.55
CA LEU A 666 15.11 23.92 6.36
C LEU A 666 14.99 24.29 7.85
N GLY A 667 15.94 25.10 8.31
CA GLY A 667 15.99 25.58 9.69
C GLY A 667 14.74 26.37 10.07
N GLY A 668 14.39 27.39 9.28
CA GLY A 668 13.19 28.19 9.56
C GLY A 668 11.88 27.60 9.06
N GLU A 669 11.80 26.29 8.79
CA GLU A 669 10.60 25.58 8.32
C GLU A 669 9.86 26.24 7.13
N GLU A 670 10.61 26.79 6.18
CA GLU A 670 10.08 27.56 5.04
C GLU A 670 10.60 27.02 3.69
N MET A 671 10.64 25.70 3.56
CA MET A 671 11.10 25.03 2.35
C MET A 671 10.12 25.22 1.18
N GLY A 672 10.65 25.42 -0.02
CA GLY A 672 9.92 25.26 -1.29
C GLY A 672 10.23 23.93 -1.99
N PHE A 673 9.47 23.58 -3.04
CA PHE A 673 9.51 22.28 -3.72
C PHE A 673 10.84 21.88 -4.38
N GLY A 674 11.74 22.84 -4.62
CA GLY A 674 13.07 22.62 -5.18
C GLY A 674 14.19 23.13 -4.28
N SER A 675 13.97 23.17 -2.96
CA SER A 675 14.98 23.68 -2.01
C SER A 675 16.05 22.62 -1.72
N ASP A 676 17.28 23.09 -1.59
CA ASP A 676 18.40 22.29 -1.09
C ASP A 676 18.33 22.22 0.46
N LEU A 677 19.07 21.28 1.05
CA LEU A 677 19.20 21.19 2.50
C LEU A 677 20.48 21.88 2.97
N ASP A 678 20.33 23.02 3.63
CA ASP A 678 21.43 23.71 4.31
C ASP A 678 21.75 22.98 5.63
N LEU A 679 22.84 22.21 5.67
CA LEU A 679 23.19 21.33 6.79
C LEU A 679 24.57 21.66 7.40
N VAL A 680 24.64 21.62 8.73
CA VAL A 680 25.89 21.62 9.51
C VAL A 680 25.93 20.37 10.39
N PHE A 681 27.08 19.70 10.44
CA PHE A 681 27.24 18.48 11.22
C PHE A 681 28.08 18.72 12.48
N LEU A 682 27.56 18.27 13.62
CA LEU A 682 28.21 18.37 14.93
C LEU A 682 28.43 16.99 15.53
N PHE A 683 29.49 16.84 16.31
CA PHE A 683 29.70 15.65 17.14
C PHE A 683 30.19 16.01 18.54
N ARG A 684 29.99 15.08 19.46
CA ARG A 684 30.62 15.10 20.79
C ARG A 684 31.16 13.71 21.07
N ALA A 685 32.39 13.62 21.57
CA ALA A 685 32.97 12.35 21.99
C ALA A 685 34.00 12.58 23.10
N PRO A 686 34.23 11.60 24.00
CA PRO A 686 35.30 11.68 24.98
C PRO A 686 36.67 11.90 24.32
N ALA A 687 37.55 12.62 24.99
CA ALA A 687 38.92 12.84 24.52
C ALA A 687 39.65 11.50 24.35
N GLY A 688 40.30 11.31 23.19
CA GLY A 688 41.02 10.07 22.88
C GLY A 688 40.14 8.87 22.53
N ALA A 689 38.82 9.03 22.42
CA ALA A 689 37.92 7.94 22.04
C ALA A 689 38.20 7.42 20.62
N SER A 690 38.13 6.10 20.47
CA SER A 690 38.23 5.39 19.20
C SER A 690 37.08 4.41 19.02
N SER A 691 36.82 4.01 17.77
CA SER A 691 35.79 3.03 17.47
C SER A 691 36.25 1.60 17.79
N ASP A 692 35.32 0.74 18.20
CA ASP A 692 35.57 -0.62 18.72
C ASP A 692 35.54 -1.75 17.66
N GLY A 693 35.46 -1.40 16.37
CA GLY A 693 35.28 -2.38 15.30
C GLY A 693 36.57 -2.87 14.65
N PRO A 694 36.44 -3.67 13.56
CA PRO A 694 37.57 -4.37 12.94
C PRO A 694 38.60 -3.44 12.29
N ARG A 695 38.22 -2.18 12.02
CA ARG A 695 39.08 -1.12 11.49
C ARG A 695 38.87 0.16 12.33
N PRO A 696 39.50 0.26 13.50
CA PRO A 696 39.23 1.34 14.44
C PRO A 696 39.64 2.70 13.86
N LEU A 697 38.84 3.72 14.14
CA LEU A 697 39.10 5.11 13.79
C LEU A 697 39.04 5.96 15.06
N ASP A 698 39.82 7.04 15.12
CA ASP A 698 39.59 8.06 16.14
C ASP A 698 38.21 8.70 15.97
N ALA A 699 37.65 9.24 17.05
CA ALA A 699 36.30 9.79 17.06
C ALA A 699 36.07 10.85 15.98
N ALA A 700 37.03 11.75 15.72
CA ALA A 700 36.85 12.80 14.71
C ALA A 700 36.74 12.20 13.30
N ARG A 701 37.62 11.25 12.94
CA ARG A 701 37.56 10.56 11.64
C ARG A 701 36.31 9.70 11.50
N TRP A 702 35.86 9.05 12.57
CA TRP A 702 34.65 8.24 12.55
C TRP A 702 33.41 9.10 12.25
N HIS A 703 33.25 10.23 12.96
CA HIS A 703 32.12 11.15 12.73
C HIS A 703 32.22 11.88 11.37
N LEU A 704 33.43 12.14 10.89
CA LEU A 704 33.63 12.66 9.53
C LEU A 704 33.11 11.68 8.46
N ARG A 705 33.42 10.38 8.61
CA ARG A 705 32.88 9.34 7.71
C ARG A 705 31.36 9.24 7.80
N LEU A 706 30.80 9.40 9.00
CA LEU A 706 29.35 9.43 9.18
C LEU A 706 28.72 10.61 8.41
N ALA A 707 29.26 11.83 8.57
CA ALA A 707 28.79 13.00 7.84
C ALA A 707 28.89 12.81 6.31
N GLN A 708 30.03 12.31 5.82
CA GLN A 708 30.23 11.99 4.40
C GLN A 708 29.20 10.97 3.89
N LYS A 709 28.90 9.94 4.70
CA LYS A 709 27.92 8.91 4.33
C LYS A 709 26.50 9.47 4.29
N VAL A 710 26.14 10.37 5.20
CA VAL A 710 24.84 11.08 5.17
C VAL A 710 24.70 11.89 3.88
N VAL A 711 25.69 12.73 3.54
CA VAL A 711 25.69 13.52 2.29
C VAL A 711 25.59 12.60 1.07
N ALA A 712 26.40 11.53 1.04
CA ALA A 712 26.37 10.57 -0.06
C ALA A 712 24.98 9.94 -0.25
N LEU A 713 24.31 9.52 0.82
CA LEU A 713 22.98 8.91 0.72
C LEU A 713 21.88 9.90 0.29
N LEU A 714 21.96 11.17 0.71
CA LEU A 714 21.03 12.21 0.28
C LEU A 714 21.17 12.50 -1.22
N GLU A 715 22.39 12.51 -1.74
CA GLU A 715 22.69 12.88 -3.13
C GLU A 715 22.74 11.70 -4.12
N THR A 716 22.74 10.45 -3.63
CA THR A 716 22.79 9.25 -4.48
C THR A 716 21.60 9.20 -5.45
N MET A 717 21.89 8.94 -6.72
CA MET A 717 20.87 8.74 -7.75
C MET A 717 20.26 7.34 -7.67
N THR A 718 18.98 7.28 -7.32
CA THR A 718 18.16 6.06 -7.34
C THR A 718 17.26 6.05 -8.59
N GLY A 719 16.50 4.96 -8.80
CA GLY A 719 15.42 4.91 -9.81
C GLY A 719 14.35 6.00 -9.62
N ALA A 720 14.27 6.61 -8.43
CA ALA A 720 13.41 7.73 -8.08
C ALA A 720 14.17 9.09 -8.04
N GLY A 721 15.37 9.18 -8.62
CA GLY A 721 16.26 10.34 -8.53
C GLY A 721 17.05 10.41 -7.22
N ARG A 722 17.54 11.61 -6.86
CA ARG A 722 18.16 11.89 -5.55
C ARG A 722 17.10 12.30 -4.52
N LEU A 723 17.41 12.17 -3.23
CA LEU A 723 16.54 12.64 -2.14
C LEU A 723 16.55 14.17 -2.10
N TYR A 724 17.72 14.74 -1.85
CA TYR A 724 17.95 16.19 -1.80
C TYR A 724 19.37 16.52 -2.26
N ALA A 725 19.57 17.73 -2.78
CA ALA A 725 20.91 18.31 -2.84
C ALA A 725 21.25 18.90 -1.47
N VAL A 726 22.53 18.84 -1.09
CA VAL A 726 22.97 19.27 0.24
C VAL A 726 23.93 20.46 0.12
N ASP A 727 23.65 21.53 0.85
CA ASP A 727 24.54 22.66 1.00
C ASP A 727 25.15 22.69 2.41
N VAL A 728 26.47 22.60 2.49
CA VAL A 728 27.22 22.59 3.76
C VAL A 728 28.04 23.86 3.98
N ARG A 729 27.77 24.94 3.22
CA ARG A 729 28.61 26.16 3.22
C ARG A 729 28.46 27.02 4.47
N LEU A 730 27.40 26.84 5.26
CA LEU A 730 27.15 27.59 6.50
C LEU A 730 27.87 27.01 7.74
N ARG A 731 28.69 25.98 7.57
CA ARG A 731 29.53 25.44 8.65
C ARG A 731 30.67 26.41 9.01
N PRO A 732 31.26 26.31 10.22
CA PRO A 732 32.42 27.12 10.60
C PRO A 732 33.53 27.12 9.54
N ASP A 733 34.11 28.30 9.25
CA ASP A 733 35.12 28.50 8.19
C ASP A 733 34.64 28.16 6.75
N GLY A 734 33.33 27.94 6.57
CA GLY A 734 32.68 27.69 5.28
C GLY A 734 33.31 26.54 4.50
N ALA A 735 33.55 26.75 3.20
CA ALA A 735 34.13 25.72 2.33
C ALA A 735 35.54 25.24 2.76
N LYS A 736 36.28 26.06 3.52
CA LYS A 736 37.62 25.74 4.02
C LYS A 736 37.59 24.99 5.36
N GLY A 737 36.46 25.00 6.06
CA GLY A 737 36.26 24.29 7.33
C GLY A 737 36.00 22.79 7.15
N LEU A 738 36.23 22.05 8.23
CA LEU A 738 35.91 20.62 8.31
C LEU A 738 34.42 20.39 8.08
N LEU A 739 34.06 19.28 7.43
CA LEU A 739 32.65 18.93 7.19
C LEU A 739 31.87 18.71 8.49
N VAL A 740 32.54 18.20 9.52
CA VAL A 740 31.98 17.99 10.86
C VAL A 740 32.86 18.73 11.88
N SER A 741 32.22 19.40 12.84
CA SER A 741 32.91 20.09 13.95
C SER A 741 32.57 19.44 15.28
N SER A 742 33.51 19.44 16.23
CA SER A 742 33.16 19.11 17.61
C SER A 742 32.28 20.21 18.18
N LEU A 743 31.40 19.87 19.12
CA LEU A 743 30.55 20.86 19.77
C LEU A 743 31.37 21.97 20.44
N ASP A 744 32.50 21.64 21.07
CA ASP A 744 33.35 22.62 21.75
C ASP A 744 34.00 23.59 20.75
N SER A 745 34.52 23.08 19.63
CA SER A 745 35.05 23.93 18.55
C SER A 745 33.97 24.81 17.92
N TYR A 746 32.75 24.29 17.79
CA TYR A 746 31.62 25.06 17.30
C TYR A 746 31.25 26.21 18.26
N ALA A 747 31.19 25.93 19.58
CA ALA A 747 30.91 26.94 20.59
C ALA A 747 31.98 28.04 20.64
N ASP A 748 33.25 27.66 20.58
CA ASP A 748 34.39 28.59 20.54
C ASP A 748 34.32 29.49 19.28
N TYR A 749 34.06 28.89 18.12
CA TYR A 749 33.89 29.62 16.87
C TYR A 749 32.76 30.65 16.94
N GLN A 750 31.58 30.26 17.43
CA GLN A 750 30.44 31.16 17.54
C GLN A 750 30.70 32.36 18.48
N ARG A 751 31.48 32.16 19.55
CA ARG A 751 31.81 33.20 20.53
C ARG A 751 32.88 34.17 20.04
N HIS A 752 33.91 33.68 19.35
CA HIS A 752 35.14 34.46 19.15
C HIS A 752 35.46 34.77 17.68
N ARG A 753 34.89 34.04 16.73
CA ARG A 753 35.30 34.10 15.31
C ARG A 753 34.15 34.40 14.33
N ALA A 754 32.93 34.03 14.68
CA ALA A 754 31.77 34.18 13.81
C ALA A 754 31.43 35.64 13.54
N TRP A 755 31.09 35.95 12.28
CA TRP A 755 30.65 37.27 11.85
C TRP A 755 29.16 37.50 12.17
N THR A 756 28.73 38.77 12.21
CA THR A 756 27.33 39.15 12.43
C THR A 756 26.34 38.42 11.49
N TRP A 757 26.71 38.20 10.22
CA TRP A 757 25.85 37.48 9.27
C TRP A 757 25.73 35.97 9.57
N GLU A 758 26.74 35.37 10.22
CA GLU A 758 26.65 33.97 10.67
C GLU A 758 25.70 33.86 11.87
N HIS A 759 25.73 34.85 12.77
CA HIS A 759 24.73 34.97 13.84
C HIS A 759 23.32 35.23 13.29
N GLN A 760 23.18 36.01 12.20
CA GLN A 760 21.89 36.15 11.50
C GLN A 760 21.38 34.80 10.98
N ALA A 761 22.25 34.00 10.34
CA ALA A 761 21.88 32.67 9.87
C ALA A 761 21.50 31.73 11.03
N LEU A 762 22.15 31.88 12.19
CA LEU A 762 21.90 31.09 13.41
C LEU A 762 20.50 31.32 14.01
N VAL A 763 19.87 32.48 13.78
CA VAL A 763 18.49 32.77 14.23
C VAL A 763 17.52 31.68 13.79
N ARG A 764 17.69 31.18 12.56
CA ARG A 764 16.84 30.16 11.96
C ARG A 764 17.35 28.74 12.13
N ALA A 765 18.56 28.55 12.69
CA ALA A 765 19.17 27.24 12.78
C ALA A 765 18.48 26.40 13.86
N ARG A 766 18.31 25.10 13.61
CA ARG A 766 17.70 24.17 14.57
C ARG A 766 18.24 22.75 14.44
N GLY A 767 18.04 21.96 15.47
CA GLY A 767 18.20 20.50 15.40
C GLY A 767 17.25 19.83 14.39
N VAL A 768 17.79 19.05 13.46
CA VAL A 768 17.01 18.31 12.45
C VAL A 768 16.97 16.81 12.75
N ALA A 769 18.12 16.21 13.03
CA ALA A 769 18.24 14.79 13.35
C ALA A 769 19.54 14.55 14.14
N GLY A 770 19.53 13.68 15.15
CA GLY A 770 20.72 13.42 15.95
C GLY A 770 20.41 12.74 17.27
N ASP A 771 21.41 12.71 18.15
CA ASP A 771 21.25 12.30 19.54
C ASP A 771 20.73 13.50 20.37
N ASP A 772 19.66 13.31 21.13
CA ASP A 772 18.92 14.37 21.83
C ASP A 772 19.81 15.24 22.72
N GLY A 773 20.73 14.62 23.48
CA GLY A 773 21.65 15.34 24.37
C GLY A 773 22.65 16.27 23.66
N LEU A 774 22.95 16.00 22.38
CA LEU A 774 23.77 16.88 21.55
C LEU A 774 22.94 18.00 20.93
N LEU A 775 21.70 17.73 20.53
CA LEU A 775 20.76 18.74 20.03
C LEU A 775 20.43 19.77 21.12
N ASP A 776 20.13 19.33 22.34
CA ASP A 776 19.89 20.22 23.49
C ASP A 776 21.11 21.09 23.82
N ALA A 777 22.31 20.57 23.57
CA ALA A 777 23.53 21.33 23.79
C ALA A 777 23.82 22.34 22.68
N PHE A 778 23.49 22.00 21.43
CA PHE A 778 23.49 22.96 20.33
C PHE A 778 22.51 24.10 20.60
N GLU A 779 21.27 23.81 21.04
CA GLU A 779 20.27 24.85 21.32
C GLU A 779 20.72 25.79 22.44
N ARG A 780 21.43 25.29 23.46
CA ARG A 780 22.04 26.16 24.49
C ARG A 780 23.10 27.09 23.90
N ILE A 781 24.01 26.57 23.06
CA ILE A 781 25.04 27.41 22.41
C ILE A 781 24.39 28.45 21.51
N ARG A 782 23.36 28.06 20.76
CA ARG A 782 22.56 28.96 19.92
C ARG A 782 21.93 30.06 20.77
N ALA A 783 21.24 29.70 21.85
CA ALA A 783 20.61 30.66 22.76
C ALA A 783 21.62 31.64 23.37
N ASP A 784 22.74 31.15 23.89
CA ASP A 784 23.82 31.99 24.46
C ASP A 784 24.38 32.97 23.43
N THR A 785 24.58 32.49 22.19
CA THR A 785 25.12 33.32 21.09
C THR A 785 24.12 34.39 20.67
N LEU A 786 22.84 34.05 20.55
CA LEU A 786 21.80 35.01 20.17
C LEU A 786 21.54 36.03 21.28
N ALA A 787 21.59 35.61 22.55
CA ALA A 787 21.43 36.46 23.74
C ALA A 787 22.63 37.35 24.06
N THR A 788 23.71 37.29 23.28
CA THR A 788 24.88 38.17 23.48
C THR A 788 24.49 39.64 23.26
N PRO A 789 24.73 40.55 24.23
CA PRO A 789 24.46 41.97 24.06
C PRO A 789 25.27 42.58 22.91
N ARG A 790 24.61 43.38 22.05
CA ARG A 790 25.22 44.03 20.89
C ARG A 790 24.97 45.53 20.91
N GLU A 791 25.89 46.30 20.36
CA GLU A 791 25.71 47.73 20.13
C GLU A 791 24.75 47.91 18.92
N PRO A 792 23.55 48.50 19.10
CA PRO A 792 22.53 48.51 18.05
C PRO A 792 22.96 49.23 16.76
N GLY A 793 23.73 50.32 16.86
CA GLY A 793 24.23 51.06 15.70
C GLY A 793 25.08 50.16 14.80
N LYS A 794 26.11 49.54 15.38
CA LYS A 794 27.03 48.64 14.69
C LYS A 794 26.33 47.41 14.09
N LEU A 795 25.38 46.82 14.83
CA LEU A 795 24.57 45.71 14.33
C LEU A 795 23.80 46.11 13.06
N ARG A 796 23.10 47.25 13.10
CA ARG A 796 22.31 47.74 11.96
C ARG A 796 23.21 48.09 10.77
N GLU A 797 24.39 48.66 11.00
CA GLU A 797 25.38 48.91 9.95
C GLU A 797 25.83 47.62 9.25
N ASP A 798 26.19 46.60 10.03
CA ASP A 798 26.64 45.31 9.50
C ASP A 798 25.54 44.61 8.69
N VAL A 799 24.31 44.60 9.21
CA VAL A 799 23.14 44.01 8.54
C VAL A 799 22.83 44.74 7.23
N GLN A 800 22.86 46.08 7.23
CA GLN A 800 22.62 46.89 6.03
C GLN A 800 23.71 46.67 4.98
N HIS A 801 24.98 46.65 5.38
CA HIS A 801 26.09 46.42 4.48
C HIS A 801 26.00 45.04 3.83
N MET A 802 25.74 44.00 4.62
CA MET A 802 25.56 42.63 4.10
C MET A 802 24.37 42.57 3.13
N ARG A 803 23.23 43.15 3.51
CA ARG A 803 22.02 43.14 2.67
C ARG A 803 22.22 43.87 1.35
N ALA A 804 22.90 45.01 1.38
CA ALA A 804 23.25 45.79 0.19
C ALA A 804 24.11 44.99 -0.78
N ARG A 805 25.15 44.31 -0.27
CA ARG A 805 26.02 43.43 -1.08
C ARG A 805 25.22 42.30 -1.72
N MET A 806 24.40 41.59 -0.94
CA MET A 806 23.55 40.50 -1.46
C MET A 806 22.55 40.99 -2.52
N ARG A 807 21.93 42.17 -2.30
CA ARG A 807 21.00 42.77 -3.28
C ARG A 807 21.69 43.08 -4.60
N ALA A 808 22.89 43.68 -4.54
CA ALA A 808 23.64 44.05 -5.74
C ALA A 808 23.98 42.83 -6.63
N GLU A 809 24.18 41.66 -6.03
CA GLU A 809 24.53 40.43 -6.74
C GLU A 809 23.32 39.60 -7.16
N LEU A 810 22.28 39.52 -6.33
CA LEU A 810 21.20 38.52 -6.46
C LEU A 810 19.86 39.11 -6.92
N ASP A 811 19.61 40.40 -6.78
CA ASP A 811 18.35 41.00 -7.24
C ASP A 811 18.25 40.96 -8.77
N ARG A 812 17.11 40.45 -9.25
CA ARG A 812 16.78 40.33 -10.67
C ARG A 812 15.52 41.14 -11.03
N SER A 813 15.11 42.06 -10.18
CA SER A 813 13.98 42.96 -10.42
C SER A 813 14.24 43.89 -11.62
N SER A 814 13.18 44.20 -12.35
CA SER A 814 13.11 45.18 -13.43
C SER A 814 11.87 46.07 -13.26
N ALA A 815 11.64 47.01 -14.18
CA ALA A 815 10.43 47.83 -14.19
C ALA A 815 9.13 47.00 -14.29
N GLU A 816 9.19 45.86 -14.97
CA GLU A 816 8.03 45.01 -15.27
C GLU A 816 7.90 43.80 -14.33
N ARG A 817 9.00 43.39 -13.69
CA ARG A 817 9.05 42.16 -12.88
C ARG A 817 9.76 42.41 -11.56
N PHE A 818 9.16 41.92 -10.48
CA PHE A 818 9.70 42.01 -9.14
C PHE A 818 10.27 40.66 -8.69
N ASP A 819 11.49 40.67 -8.16
CA ASP A 819 12.09 39.50 -7.49
C ASP A 819 11.50 39.33 -6.10
N LEU A 820 10.67 38.29 -5.94
CA LEU A 820 9.91 38.01 -4.72
C LEU A 820 10.81 37.73 -3.51
N LYS A 821 12.03 37.25 -3.72
CA LYS A 821 13.01 37.01 -2.65
C LYS A 821 13.91 38.23 -2.45
N GLN A 822 14.60 38.63 -3.51
CA GLN A 822 15.76 39.51 -3.41
C GLN A 822 15.43 41.00 -3.62
N GLY A 823 14.28 41.31 -4.21
CA GLY A 823 13.87 42.68 -4.52
C GLY A 823 13.60 43.52 -3.26
N ALA A 824 13.52 44.84 -3.44
CA ALA A 824 13.19 45.79 -2.38
C ALA A 824 11.79 45.53 -1.79
N GLY A 825 11.73 45.26 -0.48
CA GLY A 825 10.53 44.81 0.22
C GLY A 825 10.18 43.34 -0.01
N GLY A 826 11.14 42.51 -0.47
CA GLY A 826 10.95 41.08 -0.69
C GLY A 826 11.10 40.23 0.57
N LEU A 827 10.99 38.90 0.42
CA LEU A 827 11.09 37.95 1.53
C LEU A 827 12.42 38.05 2.29
N VAL A 828 13.54 38.30 1.60
CA VAL A 828 14.85 38.42 2.24
C VAL A 828 14.97 39.71 3.08
N ASP A 829 14.26 40.77 2.74
CA ASP A 829 14.24 41.98 3.58
C ASP A 829 13.51 41.74 4.89
N LEU A 830 12.40 41.03 4.83
CA LEU A 830 11.66 40.60 6.01
C LEU A 830 12.54 39.68 6.88
N GLU A 831 13.21 38.70 6.28
CA GLU A 831 14.15 37.83 6.98
C GLU A 831 15.25 38.61 7.69
N PHE A 832 15.89 39.56 6.99
CA PHE A 832 16.95 40.40 7.57
C PHE A 832 16.44 41.30 8.70
N LEU A 833 15.24 41.86 8.56
CA LEU A 833 14.59 42.63 9.61
C LEU A 833 14.41 41.78 10.88
N LEU A 834 13.83 40.58 10.74
CA LEU A 834 13.57 39.71 11.88
C LEU A 834 14.86 39.23 12.53
N GLN A 835 15.86 38.85 11.74
CA GLN A 835 17.17 38.45 12.26
C GLN A 835 17.83 39.59 13.05
N ALA A 836 17.80 40.81 12.52
CA ALA A 836 18.35 41.98 13.22
C ALA A 836 17.63 42.24 14.55
N LEU A 837 16.29 42.18 14.55
CA LEU A 837 15.50 42.38 15.76
C LEU A 837 15.75 41.29 16.81
N VAL A 838 15.91 40.02 16.41
CA VAL A 838 16.31 38.96 17.35
C VAL A 838 17.68 39.28 17.93
N LEU A 839 18.68 39.59 17.11
CA LEU A 839 20.04 39.86 17.59
C LEU A 839 20.15 41.13 18.46
N GLU A 840 19.27 42.12 18.25
CA GLU A 840 19.22 43.36 19.01
C GLU A 840 18.50 43.18 20.38
N HIS A 841 17.47 42.33 20.43
CA HIS A 841 16.56 42.25 21.58
C HIS A 841 16.70 40.97 22.41
N ALA A 842 17.24 39.87 21.87
CA ALA A 842 17.28 38.56 22.53
C ALA A 842 18.00 38.56 23.89
N ALA A 843 18.97 39.45 24.10
CA ALA A 843 19.65 39.61 25.39
C ALA A 843 18.70 40.06 26.53
N ARG A 844 17.62 40.79 26.17
CA ARG A 844 16.62 41.32 27.11
C ARG A 844 15.29 40.56 27.05
N ILE A 845 15.01 39.92 25.92
CA ILE A 845 13.76 39.22 25.63
C ILE A 845 14.13 37.82 25.10
N PRO A 846 14.49 36.87 25.98
CA PRO A 846 14.92 35.53 25.59
C PRO A 846 13.86 34.76 24.79
N GLU A 847 12.58 35.11 24.93
CA GLU A 847 11.46 34.51 24.19
C GLU A 847 11.56 34.69 22.67
N LEU A 848 12.37 35.64 22.19
CA LEU A 848 12.65 35.83 20.77
C LEU A 848 13.62 34.78 20.17
N ILE A 849 14.25 33.95 21.01
CA ILE A 849 15.21 32.92 20.60
C ILE A 849 14.51 31.62 20.18
N THR A 850 13.39 31.29 20.84
CA THR A 850 12.68 30.01 20.62
C THR A 850 12.06 29.89 19.22
N PRO A 851 11.40 30.93 18.66
CA PRO A 851 10.81 30.83 17.33
C PRO A 851 11.87 30.85 16.22
N GLU A 852 11.78 29.92 15.27
CA GLU A 852 12.75 29.79 14.15
C GLU A 852 12.17 30.23 12.80
N ASN A 853 10.84 30.24 12.67
CA ASN A 853 10.12 30.60 11.44
C ASN A 853 9.55 32.02 11.51
N THR A 854 9.36 32.64 10.34
CA THR A 854 8.94 34.05 10.19
C THR A 854 7.66 34.37 10.94
N ARG A 855 6.65 33.50 10.85
CA ARG A 855 5.34 33.74 11.46
C ARG A 855 5.42 33.74 12.99
N ALA A 856 6.11 32.77 13.56
CA ALA A 856 6.26 32.66 15.01
C ALA A 856 7.16 33.77 15.57
N LEU A 857 8.20 34.18 14.83
CA LEU A 857 9.02 35.35 15.18
C LEU A 857 8.19 36.65 15.22
N LEU A 858 7.38 36.90 14.18
CA LEU A 858 6.50 38.07 14.13
C LEU A 858 5.50 38.10 15.29
N GLN A 859 4.96 36.93 15.66
CA GLN A 859 4.07 36.81 16.80
C GLN A 859 4.77 37.13 18.12
N ALA A 860 5.94 36.52 18.38
CA ALA A 860 6.72 36.79 19.59
C ALA A 860 7.13 38.27 19.69
N MET A 861 7.53 38.89 18.58
CA MET A 861 7.87 40.31 18.54
C MET A 861 6.68 41.23 18.84
N ALA A 862 5.46 40.83 18.46
CA ALA A 862 4.24 41.57 18.80
C ALA A 862 3.87 41.42 20.30
N GLU A 863 3.94 40.19 20.82
CA GLU A 863 3.65 39.86 22.22
C GLU A 863 4.57 40.64 23.18
N HIS A 864 5.84 40.81 22.80
CA HIS A 864 6.83 41.55 23.57
C HIS A 864 7.01 43.02 23.14
N GLN A 865 6.09 43.56 22.32
CA GLN A 865 6.05 44.97 21.90
C GLN A 865 7.32 45.48 21.19
N VAL A 866 8.11 44.58 20.59
CA VAL A 866 9.20 44.94 19.67
C VAL A 866 8.62 45.49 18.37
N LEU A 867 7.51 44.89 17.92
CA LEU A 867 6.67 45.38 16.83
C LEU A 867 5.29 45.73 17.39
N SER A 868 4.63 46.75 16.80
CA SER A 868 3.21 46.96 17.06
C SER A 868 2.39 45.78 16.53
N ALA A 869 1.25 45.48 17.17
CA ALA A 869 0.35 44.40 16.73
C ALA A 869 -0.08 44.59 15.26
N ASP A 870 -0.37 45.83 14.84
CA ASP A 870 -0.76 46.16 13.48
C ASP A 870 0.38 45.93 12.47
N THR A 871 1.61 46.32 12.84
CA THR A 871 2.80 46.07 12.00
C THR A 871 3.03 44.57 11.83
N ALA A 872 3.00 43.81 12.93
CA ALA A 872 3.22 42.37 12.90
C ALA A 872 2.16 41.65 12.05
N ALA A 873 0.87 41.99 12.22
CA ALA A 873 -0.21 41.44 11.41
C ALA A 873 -0.04 41.77 9.92
N GLY A 874 0.35 43.01 9.60
CA GLY A 874 0.67 43.43 8.24
C GLY A 874 1.82 42.63 7.62
N LEU A 875 2.90 42.40 8.38
CA LEU A 875 4.05 41.60 7.93
C LEU A 875 3.71 40.11 7.76
N VAL A 876 2.85 39.54 8.59
CA VAL A 876 2.36 38.16 8.42
C VAL A 876 1.61 38.03 7.09
N GLN A 877 0.73 39.00 6.77
CA GLN A 877 0.00 39.00 5.50
C GLN A 877 0.93 39.23 4.29
N ALA A 878 1.92 40.12 4.44
CA ALA A 878 2.94 40.36 3.42
C ALA A 878 3.75 39.09 3.14
N HIS A 879 4.21 38.40 4.19
CA HIS A 879 4.92 37.13 4.08
C HIS A 879 4.09 36.07 3.36
N ALA A 880 2.84 35.86 3.76
CA ALA A 880 1.95 34.88 3.14
C ALA A 880 1.73 35.15 1.65
N THR A 881 1.56 36.43 1.29
CA THR A 881 1.34 36.87 -0.10
C THR A 881 2.56 36.60 -0.98
N LEU A 882 3.76 37.01 -0.52
CA LEU A 882 5.00 36.81 -1.28
C LEU A 882 5.41 35.34 -1.33
N LEU A 883 5.19 34.58 -0.25
CA LEU A 883 5.44 33.14 -0.21
C LEU A 883 4.52 32.38 -1.16
N ALA A 884 3.23 32.72 -1.23
CA ALA A 884 2.28 32.13 -2.18
C ALA A 884 2.75 32.33 -3.63
N ALA A 885 3.11 33.56 -3.99
CA ALA A 885 3.63 33.89 -5.31
C ALA A 885 4.94 33.14 -5.60
N SER A 886 5.83 33.03 -4.61
CA SER A 886 7.10 32.29 -4.74
C SER A 886 6.86 30.81 -4.99
N LEU A 887 5.97 30.17 -4.22
CA LEU A 887 5.62 28.76 -4.39
C LEU A 887 4.98 28.51 -5.76
N SER A 888 4.06 29.38 -6.19
CA SER A 888 3.44 29.31 -7.52
C SER A 888 4.48 29.36 -8.65
N CYS A 889 5.46 30.27 -8.57
CA CYS A 889 6.58 30.29 -9.52
C CYS A 889 7.35 28.96 -9.52
N THR A 890 7.68 28.40 -8.35
CA THR A 890 8.44 27.14 -8.28
C THR A 890 7.64 25.93 -8.78
N LEU A 891 6.33 25.90 -8.54
CA LEU A 891 5.44 24.85 -9.07
C LEU A 891 5.34 24.92 -10.59
N ASP A 892 5.49 26.09 -11.20
CA ASP A 892 5.50 26.23 -12.65
C ASP A 892 6.93 26.30 -13.24
N GLN A 893 7.95 25.95 -12.45
CA GLN A 893 9.38 26.03 -12.82
C GLN A 893 9.82 27.39 -13.38
N ARG A 894 9.14 28.46 -12.99
CA ARG A 894 9.51 29.82 -13.37
C ARG A 894 10.46 30.41 -12.34
N PRO A 895 11.36 31.34 -12.77
CA PRO A 895 12.05 32.20 -11.83
C PRO A 895 11.04 32.86 -10.87
N ARG A 896 11.45 33.16 -9.63
CA ARG A 896 10.61 33.83 -8.61
C ARG A 896 10.44 35.33 -8.90
N LEU A 897 10.20 35.64 -10.16
CA LEU A 897 9.92 36.94 -10.70
C LEU A 897 8.41 37.02 -10.95
N SER A 898 7.75 38.00 -10.35
CA SER A 898 6.31 38.21 -10.52
C SER A 898 6.04 39.59 -11.09
N ALA A 899 4.98 39.71 -11.90
CA ALA A 899 4.46 41.01 -12.26
C ALA A 899 3.97 41.74 -10.99
N PRO A 900 4.13 43.07 -10.91
CA PRO A 900 3.63 43.83 -9.77
C PRO A 900 2.10 43.79 -9.75
N THR A 901 1.53 43.19 -8.71
CA THR A 901 0.09 43.26 -8.39
C THR A 901 -0.14 44.23 -7.23
N PRO A 902 -1.36 44.75 -7.03
CA PRO A 902 -1.66 45.61 -5.88
C PRO A 902 -1.30 44.95 -4.54
N ALA A 903 -1.59 43.65 -4.39
CA ALA A 903 -1.24 42.89 -3.19
C ALA A 903 0.28 42.76 -2.97
N ILE A 904 1.04 42.49 -4.04
CA ILE A 904 2.51 42.43 -3.97
C ILE A 904 3.10 43.82 -3.66
N ALA A 905 2.57 44.88 -4.27
CA ALA A 905 3.01 46.25 -4.02
C ALA A 905 2.75 46.67 -2.57
N GLN A 906 1.59 46.32 -2.02
CA GLN A 906 1.25 46.56 -0.62
C GLN A 906 2.17 45.78 0.33
N ALA A 907 2.39 44.49 0.08
CA ALA A 907 3.30 43.66 0.87
C ALA A 907 4.73 44.24 0.90
N ARG A 908 5.24 44.67 -0.25
CA ARG A 908 6.56 45.33 -0.37
C ARG A 908 6.63 46.63 0.41
N ALA A 909 5.58 47.46 0.32
CA ALA A 909 5.52 48.73 1.02
C ALA A 909 5.51 48.52 2.55
N GLN A 910 4.76 47.54 3.04
CA GLN A 910 4.71 47.17 4.46
C GLN A 910 6.08 46.70 4.98
N ILE A 911 6.73 45.77 4.28
CA ILE A 911 8.07 45.28 4.65
C ILE A 911 9.07 46.44 4.64
N SER A 912 9.08 47.26 3.59
CA SER A 912 10.01 48.39 3.47
C SER A 912 9.78 49.46 4.56
N ALA A 913 8.53 49.72 4.92
CA ALA A 913 8.19 50.66 5.98
C ALA A 913 8.64 50.14 7.35
N ALA A 914 8.45 48.84 7.62
CA ALA A 914 8.94 48.22 8.85
C ALA A 914 10.47 48.27 8.93
N CYS A 915 11.20 47.94 7.86
CA CYS A 915 12.67 48.06 7.85
C CYS A 915 13.14 49.49 8.20
N ARG A 916 12.55 50.52 7.57
CA ARG A 916 12.89 51.92 7.86
C ARG A 916 12.55 52.34 9.28
N ALA A 917 11.40 51.90 9.81
CA ALA A 917 10.98 52.22 11.18
C ALA A 917 11.98 51.69 12.23
N HIS A 918 12.71 50.62 11.92
CA HIS A 918 13.75 50.03 12.76
C HIS A 918 15.18 50.42 12.36
N GLY A 919 15.35 51.49 11.56
CA GLY A 919 16.67 52.01 11.20
C GLY A 919 17.47 51.13 10.24
N LEU A 920 16.81 50.28 9.46
CA LEU A 920 17.39 49.44 8.42
C LEU A 920 16.96 49.97 7.04
N ASP A 921 17.71 50.94 6.49
CA ASP A 921 17.42 51.51 5.17
C ASP A 921 18.11 50.71 4.07
N PHE A 922 17.53 49.57 3.70
CA PHE A 922 18.08 48.73 2.65
C PHE A 922 17.97 49.40 1.27
N PRO A 923 19.00 49.32 0.42
CA PRO A 923 19.02 50.02 -0.86
C PRO A 923 17.93 49.51 -1.80
N GLN A 924 17.29 50.38 -2.59
CA GLN A 924 16.18 50.01 -3.49
C GLN A 924 16.56 49.07 -4.66
N GLY A 925 17.85 48.78 -4.87
CA GLY A 925 18.36 47.95 -5.97
C GLY A 925 18.73 48.75 -7.23
N ARG A 926 19.17 48.08 -8.30
CA ARG A 926 19.45 48.74 -9.59
C ARG A 926 18.11 49.18 -10.20
N ALA A 927 17.77 50.45 -10.08
CA ALA A 927 16.81 51.05 -10.99
C ALA A 927 17.37 50.87 -12.41
N GLY A 928 16.65 50.17 -13.28
CA GLY A 928 16.98 50.17 -14.70
C GLY A 928 17.09 51.61 -15.19
N PRO A 929 17.96 51.91 -16.20
CA PRO A 929 18.00 53.25 -16.77
C PRO A 929 16.57 53.64 -17.17
N ARG A 930 16.12 54.78 -16.67
CA ARG A 930 14.80 55.35 -16.96
C ARG A 930 14.64 55.65 -18.45
#